data_AF-A0A4R3M3G7-F1
#
_entry.id   AF-A0A4R3M3G7-F1
#
_cell.length_a   1.000
_cell.length_b   1.000
_cell.length_c   1.000
_cell.angle_alpha   90.00
_cell.angle_beta   90.00
_cell.angle_gamma   90.00
#
_symmetry.space_group_name_H-M   'P 1'
#
loop_
_entity.id
_entity.type
_entity.pdbx_description
1 polymer ?
#
loop_
_entity_poly.entity_id
_entity_poly.type
_entity_poly.pdbx_seq_one_letter_code
_entity_poly.pdbx_strand_id
1 'polypeptide(L)'
;MAYSEIANSTFLDLAGYRVTEATTVIDAYGFPPADVTVAPAAGFLGFNVALVLDRYTSETSLLAESWGMRQQTLAELNSSGELWDVYGADKVKYGEVTDHLTNTLGLTILDASNSNYVSSAESRTIWVEINSPSDFSSLFGTDLYLYLNPSDTSDFLYFWNGNLSLEESWDVEGLWVDTGIEVPPSNFVPGVEGALTQGWQSPGNGAVGNQPMLAPQDIANDLYNFPLANFDVETGLIGLIEPGIGSAVNGATTFDERLETYLSGIGVAGTGTVTTQGADGQTMESGGGGERSLDIAVAASINPNSDIRLYVGSGETDATGNAQASTFTAIQSAIWDTAYNPGVLSSSFGDYQSMSPDSPFYWAYRQLFIDAALRNQTVFDALGDGGSGNELGNGLTNLAYNETSPYVVMVGGTAISNLSSAKDDPTLTLSTNIVQQALAGDPATIWQLVSGGLTVLPADLSNLQVFLEAVWNQYYVSGTNITTLGYFEGGYTENTTTSGGVDPTQPTPSYQLAYGLNPVTADPSAESGRGAPDVAANAGGNTAYLVPDGNMEGTGPSGGTSAATPLWASLAVQINTIFNDQGLPNLGYMNDLLYIVSAVAPGAFNDVTIGNNMSSFTVGGAYTTGGESVNPTNFGYEAGEGYDYVSGLGTPNGVLLARALTTLAHSQMYFPDVPNVLDIGIGPNWISGATQSLLFQPTLTADETWSVSLGGSAVSFSGGPSGAYAWTNQFAQQSLQADFAADLVTMFDRYAHGQVYQAELAYNTSVEVTMGGTETDQPQALLTSPYGFVDFVSDGGDGSVQVARPVAIATTALGADDQDVVVRMRQNGMNDISVLFYEVDDLSGAIGGVDPGEAGYAAAVAGRAYQTGGGATWIAGEGYGQYSQTEIVGVDGGDLIAMSLTSGGHTYYAFAAANEQVDGQSVAHLWNYGLNTWGWEDLYGGGDQDFNDLVVQLDFTSTAGAEYLV
;
A
#
# COMPACT_ATOMS: atom_id res chain seq x y z
N MET A 1 26.68 30.27 -25.27
CA MET A 1 26.07 31.54 -24.86
C MET A 1 26.55 31.76 -23.43
N ALA A 2 25.73 32.12 -22.44
CA ALA A 2 26.17 32.10 -21.05
C ALA A 2 25.73 30.77 -20.43
N TYR A 3 26.68 30.01 -19.90
CA TYR A 3 26.39 28.82 -19.10
C TYR A 3 25.99 29.27 -17.69
N SER A 4 24.94 28.68 -17.15
CA SER A 4 24.52 28.84 -15.76
C SER A 4 24.79 27.56 -14.99
N GLU A 5 25.34 27.71 -13.80
CA GLU A 5 25.53 26.60 -12.87
C GLU A 5 24.17 26.04 -12.41
N ILE A 6 24.06 24.72 -12.39
CA ILE A 6 22.92 23.99 -11.81
C ILE A 6 23.31 23.63 -10.38
N ALA A 7 22.60 24.18 -9.40
CA ALA A 7 22.91 23.90 -8.00
C ALA A 7 22.74 22.41 -7.66
N ASN A 8 23.48 21.93 -6.65
CA ASN A 8 23.40 20.56 -6.12
C ASN A 8 23.55 19.46 -7.19
N SER A 9 24.42 19.70 -8.17
CA SER A 9 24.66 18.78 -9.29
C SER A 9 26.06 18.20 -9.27
N THR A 10 26.66 18.08 -8.07
CA THR A 10 27.95 17.40 -7.94
C THR A 10 27.79 15.89 -8.13
N PHE A 11 28.89 15.18 -8.40
CA PHE A 11 28.86 13.71 -8.48
C PHE A 11 28.34 13.07 -7.19
N LEU A 12 28.63 13.65 -6.02
CA LEU A 12 28.14 13.14 -4.74
C LEU A 12 26.69 13.55 -4.45
N ASP A 13 26.13 14.55 -5.13
CA ASP A 13 24.69 14.79 -5.07
C ASP A 13 23.89 13.74 -5.85
N LEU A 14 24.49 13.07 -6.83
CA LEU A 14 23.88 11.96 -7.55
C LEU A 14 23.80 10.68 -6.69
N ALA A 15 24.81 10.39 -5.86
CA ALA A 15 24.92 9.06 -5.24
C ALA A 15 25.34 9.03 -3.75
N GLY A 16 25.65 10.17 -3.13
CA GLY A 16 26.28 10.23 -1.81
C GLY A 16 25.33 10.49 -0.64
N TYR A 17 24.05 10.78 -0.87
CA TYR A 17 23.13 11.24 0.18
C TYR A 17 22.92 10.16 1.23
N ARG A 18 23.14 10.51 2.50
CA ARG A 18 23.16 9.57 3.65
C ARG A 18 24.07 8.35 3.46
N VAL A 19 24.94 8.33 2.46
CA VAL A 19 25.93 7.25 2.24
C VAL A 19 27.30 7.68 2.74
N THR A 20 27.75 8.90 2.42
CA THR A 20 29.10 9.37 2.76
C THR A 20 29.10 10.79 3.32
N GLU A 21 30.00 11.07 4.27
CA GLU A 21 30.26 12.44 4.76
C GLU A 21 31.35 13.16 3.95
N ALA A 22 31.99 12.46 3.01
CA ALA A 22 33.02 13.04 2.16
C ALA A 22 32.42 14.10 1.22
N THR A 23 33.18 15.17 0.98
CA THR A 23 32.75 16.28 0.10
C THR A 23 33.43 16.25 -1.28
N THR A 24 34.31 15.27 -1.50
CA THR A 24 34.98 15.05 -2.80
C THR A 24 34.95 13.57 -3.15
N VAL A 25 34.89 13.26 -4.45
CA VAL A 25 34.88 11.87 -4.95
C VAL A 25 36.17 11.14 -4.54
N ILE A 26 37.31 11.83 -4.60
CA ILE A 26 38.60 11.25 -4.23
C ILE A 26 38.60 10.80 -2.77
N ASP A 27 38.05 11.60 -1.86
CA ASP A 27 37.97 11.24 -0.44
C ASP A 27 36.91 10.16 -0.19
N ALA A 28 35.75 10.23 -0.85
CA ALA A 28 34.66 9.27 -0.70
C ALA A 28 35.08 7.84 -1.05
N TYR A 29 35.84 7.68 -2.14
CA TYR A 29 36.31 6.38 -2.62
C TYR A 29 37.73 6.03 -2.15
N GLY A 30 38.42 6.96 -1.47
CA GLY A 30 39.82 6.77 -1.06
C GLY A 30 40.81 6.66 -2.22
N PHE A 31 40.51 7.28 -3.36
CA PHE A 31 41.35 7.18 -4.56
C PHE A 31 42.72 7.83 -4.36
N PRO A 32 43.83 7.18 -4.74
CA PRO A 32 45.12 7.84 -4.80
C PRO A 32 45.10 8.98 -5.84
N PRO A 33 45.41 10.24 -5.48
CA PRO A 33 45.34 11.36 -6.43
C PRO A 33 46.24 11.22 -7.67
N ALA A 34 47.26 10.34 -7.62
CA ALA A 34 48.14 10.06 -8.74
C ALA A 34 47.49 9.20 -9.83
N ASP A 35 46.42 8.48 -9.49
CA ASP A 35 45.69 7.56 -10.38
C ASP A 35 44.41 8.21 -10.94
N VAL A 36 44.16 9.47 -10.59
CA VAL A 36 43.06 10.29 -11.11
C VAL A 36 43.58 11.22 -12.19
N THR A 37 42.93 11.20 -13.35
CA THR A 37 43.30 12.04 -14.51
C THR A 37 42.07 12.67 -15.15
N VAL A 38 42.25 13.71 -15.97
CA VAL A 38 41.20 14.15 -16.90
C VAL A 38 40.98 13.02 -17.90
N ALA A 39 39.73 12.61 -18.10
CA ALA A 39 39.38 11.44 -18.88
C ALA A 39 39.95 11.54 -20.31
N PRO A 40 40.74 10.55 -20.78
CA PRO A 40 41.30 10.56 -22.12
C PRO A 40 40.25 10.13 -23.16
N ALA A 41 40.34 10.68 -24.38
CA ALA A 41 39.48 10.23 -25.49
C ALA A 41 39.77 8.77 -25.92
N ALA A 42 40.99 8.29 -25.70
CA ALA A 42 41.35 6.92 -26.03
C ALA A 42 40.84 5.95 -24.95
N GLY A 43 39.99 5.00 -25.35
CA GLY A 43 39.42 4.00 -24.43
C GLY A 43 38.29 4.52 -23.55
N PHE A 44 37.68 5.66 -23.90
CA PHE A 44 36.46 6.13 -23.26
C PHE A 44 35.30 5.20 -23.61
N LEU A 45 34.55 4.75 -22.59
CA LEU A 45 33.48 3.75 -22.76
C LEU A 45 32.11 4.37 -23.09
N GLY A 46 31.98 5.69 -22.96
CA GLY A 46 30.72 6.38 -23.19
C GLY A 46 29.69 6.14 -22.09
N PHE A 47 28.66 6.98 -22.07
CA PHE A 47 27.45 6.84 -21.25
C PHE A 47 26.39 7.83 -21.77
N ASN A 48 25.17 7.73 -21.26
CA ASN A 48 24.07 8.60 -21.69
C ASN A 48 23.55 9.46 -20.54
N VAL A 49 23.11 10.67 -20.89
CA VAL A 49 22.61 11.65 -19.95
C VAL A 49 21.23 12.11 -20.37
N ALA A 50 20.28 12.11 -19.44
CA ALA A 50 18.97 12.71 -19.62
C ALA A 50 19.02 14.19 -19.20
N LEU A 51 18.48 15.06 -20.05
CA LEU A 51 18.08 16.42 -19.68
C LEU A 51 16.56 16.43 -19.55
N VAL A 52 16.04 16.77 -18.37
CA VAL A 52 14.61 16.80 -18.10
C VAL A 52 14.16 18.25 -17.91
N LEU A 53 13.29 18.71 -18.82
CA LEU A 53 12.73 20.05 -18.78
C LEU A 53 11.58 20.12 -17.76
N ASP A 54 11.28 21.31 -17.23
CA ASP A 54 10.11 21.51 -16.39
C ASP A 54 8.80 21.30 -17.15
N ARG A 55 7.71 21.09 -16.40
CA ARG A 55 6.35 21.07 -16.97
C ARG A 55 5.92 22.48 -17.34
N TYR A 56 5.13 22.58 -18.41
CA TYR A 56 4.53 23.84 -18.81
C TYR A 56 3.56 24.39 -17.74
N THR A 57 2.89 23.51 -17.00
CA THR A 57 2.04 23.85 -15.84
C THR A 57 2.26 22.82 -14.73
N SER A 58 2.27 23.27 -13.47
CA SER A 58 2.39 22.39 -12.30
C SER A 58 1.13 21.55 -12.07
N GLU A 59 1.35 20.27 -11.78
CA GLU A 59 0.39 19.22 -11.49
C GLU A 59 -0.11 19.18 -10.05
N THR A 60 0.52 19.93 -9.14
CA THR A 60 0.29 19.82 -7.68
C THR A 60 -1.18 19.92 -7.30
N SER A 61 -1.94 20.83 -7.91
CA SER A 61 -3.37 20.98 -7.63
C SER A 61 -4.17 19.74 -8.03
N LEU A 62 -3.88 19.14 -9.20
CA LEU A 62 -4.57 17.96 -9.71
C LEU A 62 -4.23 16.72 -8.86
N LEU A 63 -2.97 16.55 -8.44
CA LEU A 63 -2.57 15.43 -7.59
C LEU A 63 -3.06 15.54 -6.14
N ALA A 64 -3.49 16.74 -5.72
CA ALA A 64 -4.09 16.97 -4.40
C ALA A 64 -5.63 16.82 -4.39
N GLU A 65 -6.27 16.63 -5.55
CA GLU A 65 -7.69 16.31 -5.63
C GLU A 65 -7.99 14.95 -5.00
N SER A 66 -9.25 14.73 -4.59
CA SER A 66 -9.71 13.38 -4.27
C SER A 66 -9.53 12.46 -5.47
N TRP A 67 -9.41 11.15 -5.24
CA TRP A 67 -9.24 10.19 -6.32
C TRP A 67 -10.33 10.36 -7.40
N GLY A 68 -11.61 10.46 -7.00
CA GLY A 68 -12.72 10.59 -7.96
C GLY A 68 -12.65 11.84 -8.83
N MET A 69 -12.32 13.00 -8.23
CA MET A 69 -12.13 14.25 -8.98
C MET A 69 -10.91 14.17 -9.90
N ARG A 70 -9.78 13.66 -9.39
CA ARG A 70 -8.56 13.46 -10.18
C ARG A 70 -8.84 12.62 -11.42
N GLN A 71 -9.58 11.52 -11.28
CA GLN A 71 -9.96 10.67 -12.40
C GLN A 71 -10.82 11.38 -13.44
N GLN A 72 -11.81 12.18 -13.01
CA GLN A 72 -12.64 12.98 -13.90
C GLN A 72 -11.81 14.01 -14.68
N THR A 73 -10.94 14.75 -13.99
CA THR A 73 -10.04 15.74 -14.59
C THR A 73 -9.09 15.10 -15.61
N LEU A 74 -8.48 13.95 -15.27
CA LEU A 74 -7.62 13.19 -16.19
C LEU A 74 -8.39 12.67 -17.41
N ALA A 75 -9.61 12.17 -17.23
CA ALA A 75 -10.45 11.72 -18.34
C ALA A 75 -10.80 12.86 -19.29
N GLU A 76 -11.15 14.04 -18.76
CA GLU A 76 -11.43 15.24 -19.56
C GLU A 76 -10.21 15.65 -20.39
N LEU A 77 -9.04 15.80 -19.77
CA LEU A 77 -7.79 16.20 -20.44
C LEU A 77 -7.31 15.19 -21.49
N ASN A 78 -7.48 13.90 -21.22
CA ASN A 78 -7.15 12.85 -22.19
C ASN A 78 -8.12 12.89 -23.39
N SER A 79 -9.42 13.08 -23.14
CA SER A 79 -10.43 13.13 -24.20
C SER A 79 -10.26 14.35 -25.13
N SER A 80 -9.72 15.47 -24.62
CA SER A 80 -9.39 16.65 -25.41
C SER A 80 -8.01 16.57 -26.09
N GLY A 81 -7.16 15.63 -25.65
CA GLY A 81 -5.77 15.51 -26.11
C GLY A 81 -4.85 16.60 -25.56
N GLU A 82 -5.26 17.28 -24.48
CA GLU A 82 -4.57 18.44 -23.92
C GLU A 82 -3.68 18.10 -22.72
N LEU A 83 -3.77 16.87 -22.18
CA LEU A 83 -3.02 16.47 -20.97
C LEU A 83 -1.53 16.85 -21.04
N TRP A 84 -0.86 16.51 -22.14
CA TRP A 84 0.57 16.80 -22.32
C TRP A 84 0.86 18.18 -22.94
N ASP A 85 -0.17 18.90 -23.39
CA ASP A 85 -0.03 20.34 -23.66
C ASP A 85 0.01 21.14 -22.35
N VAL A 86 -0.60 20.62 -21.28
CA VAL A 86 -0.60 21.22 -19.94
C VAL A 86 0.59 20.74 -19.11
N TYR A 87 0.82 19.42 -19.04
CA TYR A 87 1.78 18.80 -18.13
C TYR A 87 3.05 18.26 -18.81
N GLY A 88 3.18 18.36 -20.15
CA GLY A 88 4.44 18.12 -20.85
C GLY A 88 5.37 19.35 -20.79
N ALA A 89 6.44 19.33 -21.56
CA ALA A 89 7.35 20.47 -21.71
C ALA A 89 6.76 21.53 -22.64
N ASP A 90 7.22 22.78 -22.53
CA ASP A 90 7.01 23.76 -23.60
C ASP A 90 7.61 23.23 -24.91
N LYS A 91 6.77 22.96 -25.90
CA LYS A 91 7.18 22.34 -27.18
C LYS A 91 8.13 23.22 -27.98
N VAL A 92 8.02 24.55 -27.87
CA VAL A 92 8.94 25.48 -28.54
C VAL A 92 10.30 25.40 -27.87
N LYS A 93 10.33 25.45 -26.53
CA LYS A 93 11.57 25.31 -25.75
C LYS A 93 12.25 23.97 -26.01
N TYR A 94 11.51 22.86 -25.98
CA TYR A 94 12.02 21.54 -26.29
C TYR A 94 12.67 21.49 -27.68
N GLY A 95 12.01 22.08 -28.69
CA GLY A 95 12.56 22.22 -30.03
C GLY A 95 13.87 23.05 -30.07
N GLU A 96 13.92 24.16 -29.33
CA GLU A 96 15.13 25.01 -29.24
C GLU A 96 16.32 24.26 -28.61
N VAL A 97 16.09 23.48 -27.54
CA VAL A 97 17.13 22.71 -26.85
C VAL A 97 17.65 21.60 -27.76
N THR A 98 16.75 20.81 -28.36
CA THR A 98 17.12 19.70 -29.26
C THR A 98 17.86 20.19 -30.51
N ASP A 99 17.42 21.30 -31.11
CA ASP A 99 18.11 21.95 -32.22
C ASP A 99 19.51 22.44 -31.81
N HIS A 100 19.67 22.96 -30.60
CA HIS A 100 20.97 23.43 -30.12
C HIS A 100 21.94 22.27 -29.91
N LEU A 101 21.51 21.22 -29.21
CA LEU A 101 22.30 20.01 -28.95
C LEU A 101 22.82 19.41 -30.27
N THR A 102 21.94 19.25 -31.25
CA THR A 102 22.29 18.61 -32.52
C THR A 102 23.07 19.52 -33.47
N ASN A 103 22.56 20.74 -33.72
CA ASN A 103 23.10 21.60 -34.78
C ASN A 103 24.25 22.51 -34.32
N THR A 104 24.37 22.76 -33.01
CA THR A 104 25.41 23.64 -32.45
C THR A 104 26.49 22.85 -31.72
N LEU A 105 26.12 21.92 -30.85
CA LEU A 105 27.09 21.10 -30.11
C LEU A 105 27.50 19.84 -30.87
N GLY A 106 26.69 19.38 -31.83
CA GLY A 106 27.00 18.19 -32.62
C GLY A 106 26.81 16.88 -31.85
N LEU A 107 26.01 16.93 -30.77
CA LEU A 107 25.70 15.76 -29.93
C LEU A 107 24.56 14.95 -30.54
N THR A 108 24.57 13.64 -30.30
CA THR A 108 23.49 12.74 -30.70
C THR A 108 22.39 12.76 -29.65
N ILE A 109 21.14 12.93 -30.11
CA ILE A 109 19.95 12.68 -29.27
C ILE A 109 19.50 11.24 -29.51
N LEU A 110 19.20 10.54 -28.42
CA LEU A 110 18.72 9.16 -28.41
C LEU A 110 17.21 9.15 -28.26
N ASP A 111 16.52 8.47 -29.18
CA ASP A 111 15.08 8.31 -29.18
C ASP A 111 14.68 6.96 -29.83
N ALA A 112 13.38 6.71 -29.94
CA ALA A 112 12.85 5.47 -30.53
C ALA A 112 13.23 5.24 -32.01
N SER A 113 13.80 6.23 -32.71
CA SER A 113 14.23 6.10 -34.11
C SER A 113 15.63 5.51 -34.26
N ASN A 114 16.46 5.57 -33.21
CA ASN A 114 17.84 5.13 -33.22
C ASN A 114 18.28 4.32 -31.98
N SER A 115 17.40 4.17 -30.99
CA SER A 115 17.68 3.53 -29.71
C SER A 115 16.37 3.09 -29.03
N ASN A 116 16.47 2.58 -27.79
CA ASN A 116 15.32 2.29 -26.94
C ASN A 116 14.99 3.41 -25.92
N TYR A 117 15.68 4.56 -25.98
CA TYR A 117 15.43 5.69 -25.08
C TYR A 117 14.14 6.44 -25.42
N VAL A 118 13.52 7.04 -24.40
CA VAL A 118 12.31 7.86 -24.54
C VAL A 118 12.67 9.36 -24.48
N SER A 119 12.78 9.99 -25.65
CA SER A 119 12.92 11.43 -25.77
C SER A 119 11.70 12.05 -26.45
N SER A 120 10.94 12.87 -25.73
CA SER A 120 9.81 13.62 -26.28
C SER A 120 9.49 14.85 -25.44
N ALA A 121 8.71 15.78 -26.01
CA ALA A 121 8.22 16.93 -25.25
C ALA A 121 7.22 16.49 -24.16
N GLU A 122 6.44 15.44 -24.42
CA GLU A 122 5.49 14.85 -23.50
C GLU A 122 6.21 14.25 -22.28
N SER A 123 7.26 13.44 -22.49
CA SER A 123 8.13 12.91 -21.43
C SER A 123 9.11 13.92 -20.85
N ARG A 124 9.18 15.12 -21.44
CA ARG A 124 10.09 16.23 -21.11
C ARG A 124 11.57 15.90 -21.18
N THR A 125 11.89 14.69 -21.57
CA THR A 125 13.23 14.13 -21.49
C THR A 125 13.92 14.24 -22.84
N ILE A 126 15.19 14.59 -22.81
CA ILE A 126 16.11 14.55 -23.96
C ILE A 126 17.32 13.73 -23.54
N TRP A 127 17.41 12.51 -24.06
CA TRP A 127 18.58 11.67 -23.88
C TRP A 127 19.69 12.05 -24.84
N VAL A 128 20.88 12.29 -24.31
CA VAL A 128 22.06 12.75 -25.05
C VAL A 128 23.18 11.73 -24.89
N GLU A 129 23.73 11.32 -26.01
CA GLU A 129 24.84 10.36 -26.05
C GLU A 129 26.17 11.06 -25.78
N ILE A 130 26.90 10.59 -24.76
CA ILE A 130 28.26 11.07 -24.45
C ILE A 130 29.26 10.03 -24.95
N ASN A 131 29.85 10.29 -26.11
CA ASN A 131 30.78 9.37 -26.79
C ASN A 131 32.25 9.75 -26.62
N SER A 132 32.52 10.90 -26.01
CA SER A 132 33.87 11.37 -25.72
C SER A 132 33.89 12.30 -24.50
N PRO A 133 35.02 12.44 -23.80
CA PRO A 133 35.17 13.45 -22.76
C PRO A 133 34.93 14.88 -23.28
N SER A 134 35.20 15.13 -24.57
CA SER A 134 34.90 16.41 -25.21
C SER A 134 33.40 16.67 -25.33
N ASP A 135 32.57 15.64 -25.53
CA ASP A 135 31.11 15.78 -25.58
C ASP A 135 30.58 16.22 -24.23
N PHE A 136 31.04 15.57 -23.15
CA PHE A 136 30.71 15.96 -21.77
C PHE A 136 31.10 17.42 -21.49
N SER A 137 32.34 17.80 -21.82
CA SER A 137 32.81 19.17 -21.63
C SER A 137 32.09 20.20 -22.51
N SER A 138 31.60 19.78 -23.68
CA SER A 138 30.84 20.64 -24.59
C SER A 138 29.39 20.82 -24.13
N LEU A 139 28.81 19.82 -23.46
CA LEU A 139 27.49 19.88 -22.88
C LEU A 139 27.48 20.69 -21.58
N PHE A 140 28.43 20.42 -20.69
CA PHE A 140 28.40 20.95 -19.32
C PHE A 140 29.38 22.10 -19.03
N GLY A 141 30.33 22.37 -19.93
CA GLY A 141 31.42 23.30 -19.66
C GLY A 141 32.42 22.81 -18.59
N THR A 142 32.34 21.54 -18.21
CA THR A 142 33.12 20.91 -17.12
C THR A 142 33.95 19.75 -17.64
N ASP A 143 35.19 19.62 -17.17
CA ASP A 143 36.05 18.47 -17.50
C ASP A 143 35.54 17.20 -16.80
N LEU A 144 35.48 16.09 -17.54
CA LEU A 144 35.26 14.76 -16.98
C LEU A 144 36.58 14.17 -16.48
N TYR A 145 36.54 13.53 -15.31
CA TYR A 145 37.67 12.85 -14.68
C TYR A 145 37.49 11.33 -14.73
N LEU A 146 38.62 10.62 -14.70
CA LEU A 146 38.72 9.18 -14.65
C LEU A 146 39.65 8.79 -13.50
N TYR A 147 39.14 7.98 -12.57
CA TYR A 147 39.96 7.09 -11.76
C TYR A 147 40.15 5.77 -12.52
N LEU A 148 41.38 5.26 -12.57
CA LEU A 148 41.66 3.94 -13.13
C LEU A 148 42.64 3.21 -12.21
N ASN A 149 42.25 2.05 -11.70
CA ASN A 149 43.12 1.25 -10.87
C ASN A 149 44.28 0.67 -11.72
N PRO A 150 45.55 0.97 -11.37
CA PRO A 150 46.69 0.52 -12.17
C PRO A 150 46.94 -0.99 -12.08
N SER A 151 46.32 -1.66 -11.11
CA SER A 151 46.45 -3.10 -10.87
C SER A 151 45.33 -3.92 -11.53
N ASP A 152 44.19 -3.29 -11.78
CA ASP A 152 42.99 -3.88 -12.38
C ASP A 152 42.29 -2.81 -13.23
N THR A 153 42.46 -2.88 -14.55
CA THR A 153 41.89 -1.86 -15.44
C THR A 153 40.38 -1.99 -15.65
N SER A 154 39.73 -3.01 -15.07
CA SER A 154 38.26 -3.07 -14.99
C SER A 154 37.69 -2.28 -13.80
N ASP A 155 38.53 -1.92 -12.83
CA ASP A 155 38.16 -1.05 -11.72
C ASP A 155 38.47 0.41 -12.09
N PHE A 156 37.42 1.14 -12.48
CA PHE A 156 37.49 2.52 -12.91
C PHE A 156 36.22 3.28 -12.53
N LEU A 157 36.32 4.61 -12.47
CA LEU A 157 35.17 5.49 -12.25
C LEU A 157 35.29 6.76 -13.07
N TYR A 158 34.26 7.08 -13.86
CA TYR A 158 34.08 8.40 -14.44
C TYR A 158 33.33 9.30 -13.47
N PHE A 159 33.84 10.51 -13.23
CA PHE A 159 33.20 11.47 -12.33
C PHE A 159 33.53 12.91 -12.74
N TRP A 160 32.85 13.88 -12.16
CA TRP A 160 33.14 15.31 -12.36
C TRP A 160 33.32 16.00 -11.00
N ASN A 161 33.87 17.22 -11.04
CA ASN A 161 34.10 18.04 -9.86
C ASN A 161 33.24 19.30 -9.90
N GLY A 162 32.64 19.64 -8.76
CA GLY A 162 31.75 20.79 -8.63
C GLY A 162 30.40 20.56 -9.30
N ASN A 163 29.59 21.63 -9.35
CA ASN A 163 28.31 21.62 -10.03
C ASN A 163 28.50 21.61 -11.55
N LEU A 164 27.57 20.96 -12.24
CA LEU A 164 27.41 21.02 -13.68
C LEU A 164 26.81 22.38 -14.09
N SER A 165 26.97 22.76 -15.34
CA SER A 165 26.38 23.97 -15.90
C SER A 165 25.77 23.68 -17.26
N LEU A 166 24.65 24.31 -17.61
CA LEU A 166 24.04 24.20 -18.94
C LEU A 166 23.81 25.59 -19.53
N GLU A 167 23.44 25.67 -20.80
CA GLU A 167 23.04 26.94 -21.41
C GLU A 167 21.80 27.50 -20.70
N GLU A 168 21.90 28.73 -20.17
CA GLU A 168 20.91 29.36 -19.28
C GLU A 168 19.49 29.40 -19.87
N SER A 169 19.36 29.42 -21.19
CA SER A 169 18.06 29.50 -21.88
C SER A 169 17.28 28.18 -21.99
N TRP A 170 17.85 27.06 -21.54
CA TRP A 170 17.28 25.72 -21.73
C TRP A 170 16.25 25.31 -20.69
N ASP A 171 16.27 25.92 -19.49
CA ASP A 171 15.29 25.65 -18.43
C ASP A 171 15.23 24.15 -18.04
N VAL A 172 16.42 23.53 -17.95
CA VAL A 172 16.57 22.13 -17.51
C VAL A 172 16.60 22.10 -16.00
N GLU A 173 15.63 21.41 -15.40
CA GLU A 173 15.48 21.25 -13.96
C GLU A 173 16.01 19.89 -13.48
N GLY A 174 15.95 18.87 -14.34
CA GLY A 174 16.37 17.51 -14.00
C GLY A 174 17.52 17.00 -14.84
N LEU A 175 18.35 16.16 -14.22
CA LEU A 175 19.45 15.45 -14.86
C LEU A 175 19.40 13.98 -14.46
N TRP A 176 19.77 13.07 -15.36
CA TRP A 176 20.01 11.68 -14.98
C TRP A 176 21.17 11.11 -15.80
N VAL A 177 21.90 10.15 -15.23
CA VAL A 177 23.01 9.47 -15.92
C VAL A 177 22.68 7.98 -15.94
N ASP A 178 22.59 7.39 -17.13
CA ASP A 178 22.31 5.95 -17.30
C ASP A 178 23.57 5.13 -17.02
N THR A 179 23.93 5.03 -15.74
CA THR A 179 25.08 4.27 -15.25
C THR A 179 24.89 3.90 -13.79
N GLY A 180 25.32 2.71 -13.38
CA GLY A 180 25.28 2.29 -11.98
C GLY A 180 26.39 2.98 -11.17
N ILE A 181 26.04 3.62 -10.05
CA ILE A 181 27.02 4.32 -9.20
C ILE A 181 26.78 3.93 -7.74
N GLU A 182 27.80 3.31 -7.14
CA GLU A 182 27.82 2.95 -5.72
C GLU A 182 28.94 3.69 -4.99
N VAL A 183 28.60 4.37 -3.90
CA VAL A 183 29.56 5.11 -3.07
C VAL A 183 29.87 4.32 -1.81
N PRO A 184 31.15 4.15 -1.41
CA PRO A 184 31.49 3.50 -0.15
C PRO A 184 30.91 4.24 1.08
N PRO A 185 30.29 3.53 2.04
CA PRO A 185 29.62 4.17 3.16
C PRO A 185 30.59 4.74 4.21
N SER A 186 30.26 5.92 4.74
CA SER A 186 30.86 6.49 5.95
C SER A 186 30.16 5.97 7.21
N ASN A 187 30.85 5.97 8.36
CA ASN A 187 30.22 5.67 9.65
C ASN A 187 29.60 6.94 10.27
N PHE A 188 28.28 7.07 10.24
CA PHE A 188 27.55 8.23 10.77
C PHE A 188 27.29 8.15 12.28
N VAL A 189 27.53 7.00 12.91
CA VAL A 189 27.25 6.76 14.33
C VAL A 189 28.48 6.19 15.06
N PRO A 190 29.62 6.92 15.04
CA PRO A 190 30.86 6.42 15.60
C PRO A 190 30.73 6.08 17.09
N GLY A 191 31.06 4.84 17.44
CA GLY A 191 31.02 4.34 18.82
C GLY A 191 29.67 3.78 19.28
N VAL A 192 28.67 3.71 18.40
CA VAL A 192 27.44 2.95 18.64
C VAL A 192 27.70 1.48 18.32
N GLU A 193 27.36 0.59 19.26
CA GLU A 193 27.45 -0.86 19.09
C GLU A 193 26.21 -1.53 19.71
N GLY A 194 25.59 -2.43 18.96
CA GLY A 194 24.44 -3.23 19.34
C GLY A 194 24.86 -4.69 19.59
N ALA A 195 24.58 -5.19 20.79
CA ALA A 195 24.75 -6.62 21.05
C ALA A 195 23.59 -7.39 20.43
N LEU A 196 23.89 -8.48 19.72
CA LEU A 196 22.87 -9.36 19.13
C LEU A 196 22.60 -10.56 20.03
N THR A 197 21.35 -10.98 20.07
CA THR A 197 20.97 -12.23 20.73
C THR A 197 21.36 -13.41 19.84
N GLN A 198 21.69 -14.55 20.44
CA GLN A 198 22.01 -15.76 19.64
C GLN A 198 20.72 -16.38 19.11
N GLY A 199 20.76 -16.91 17.89
CA GLY A 199 19.61 -17.52 17.23
C GLY A 199 18.90 -16.57 16.26
N TRP A 200 17.62 -16.83 16.02
CA TRP A 200 16.76 -16.02 15.16
C TRP A 200 16.61 -14.59 15.68
N GLN A 201 16.69 -13.60 14.79
CA GLN A 201 16.54 -12.18 15.14
C GLN A 201 15.09 -11.68 15.04
N SER A 202 14.19 -12.46 14.41
CA SER A 202 12.75 -12.20 14.36
C SER A 202 11.96 -13.51 14.48
N PRO A 203 10.76 -13.52 15.10
CA PRO A 203 9.84 -14.65 15.08
C PRO A 203 9.26 -14.94 13.68
N GLY A 204 8.72 -16.15 13.47
CA GLY A 204 7.90 -16.49 12.30
C GLY A 204 8.68 -16.83 11.02
N ASN A 205 9.98 -17.07 11.12
CA ASN A 205 10.88 -17.32 9.99
C ASN A 205 11.70 -18.62 10.13
N GLY A 206 11.43 -19.41 11.17
CA GLY A 206 12.30 -20.47 11.68
C GLY A 206 11.99 -21.90 11.23
N ALA A 207 11.01 -22.14 10.36
CA ALA A 207 10.55 -23.47 9.93
C ALA A 207 11.49 -24.17 8.91
N VAL A 208 12.80 -24.01 9.09
CA VAL A 208 13.85 -24.39 8.13
C VAL A 208 13.77 -25.86 7.69
N GLY A 209 13.70 -26.05 6.37
CA GLY A 209 13.75 -27.37 5.73
C GLY A 209 12.40 -28.10 5.68
N ASN A 210 11.38 -27.53 6.31
CA ASN A 210 10.00 -28.01 6.30
C ASN A 210 9.00 -26.94 5.83
N GLN A 211 9.46 -25.75 5.42
CA GLN A 211 8.55 -24.73 4.88
C GLN A 211 7.83 -25.24 3.61
N PRO A 212 6.50 -25.05 3.49
CA PRO A 212 5.79 -25.28 2.25
C PRO A 212 6.34 -24.40 1.13
N MET A 213 6.34 -24.96 -0.07
CA MET A 213 6.68 -24.27 -1.31
C MET A 213 5.42 -24.33 -2.18
N LEU A 214 4.73 -23.20 -2.30
CA LEU A 214 3.40 -23.10 -2.90
C LEU A 214 3.46 -22.43 -4.27
N ALA A 215 2.56 -22.83 -5.16
CA ALA A 215 2.41 -22.13 -6.42
C ALA A 215 1.83 -20.71 -6.16
N PRO A 216 2.24 -19.67 -6.91
CA PRO A 216 1.85 -18.30 -6.54
C PRO A 216 0.35 -18.05 -6.59
N GLN A 217 -0.40 -18.71 -7.48
CA GLN A 217 -1.86 -18.63 -7.50
C GLN A 217 -2.52 -19.22 -6.26
N ASP A 218 -1.92 -20.24 -5.63
CA ASP A 218 -2.44 -20.83 -4.39
C ASP A 218 -2.22 -19.85 -3.22
N ILE A 219 -1.09 -19.11 -3.22
CA ILE A 219 -0.84 -18.04 -2.25
C ILE A 219 -1.88 -16.92 -2.40
N ALA A 220 -2.09 -16.43 -3.62
CA ALA A 220 -3.06 -15.36 -3.89
C ALA A 220 -4.50 -15.77 -3.51
N ASN A 221 -4.92 -16.99 -3.87
CA ASN A 221 -6.29 -17.44 -3.69
C ASN A 221 -6.57 -17.91 -2.27
N ASP A 222 -5.71 -18.78 -1.71
CA ASP A 222 -5.99 -19.47 -0.44
C ASP A 222 -5.48 -18.70 0.79
N LEU A 223 -4.51 -17.79 0.62
CA LEU A 223 -3.92 -17.03 1.73
C LEU A 223 -4.34 -15.55 1.73
N TYR A 224 -4.59 -14.96 0.56
CA TYR A 224 -4.98 -13.55 0.42
C TYR A 224 -6.38 -13.31 -0.17
N ASN A 225 -7.13 -14.38 -0.46
CA ASN A 225 -8.53 -14.30 -0.89
C ASN A 225 -8.74 -13.37 -2.10
N PHE A 226 -8.00 -13.60 -3.19
CA PHE A 226 -8.11 -12.79 -4.41
C PHE A 226 -9.51 -12.90 -5.05
N PRO A 227 -10.10 -11.78 -5.50
CA PRO A 227 -11.52 -11.72 -5.85
C PRO A 227 -11.88 -12.50 -7.13
N LEU A 228 -10.95 -12.66 -8.07
CA LEU A 228 -11.23 -13.33 -9.35
C LEU A 228 -10.75 -14.78 -9.41
N ALA A 229 -10.32 -15.37 -8.28
CA ALA A 229 -9.79 -16.73 -8.18
C ALA A 229 -10.66 -17.81 -8.86
N ASN A 230 -11.99 -17.64 -8.80
CA ASN A 230 -12.97 -18.61 -9.29
C ASN A 230 -13.57 -18.22 -10.66
N PHE A 231 -13.04 -17.19 -11.32
CA PHE A 231 -13.56 -16.67 -12.58
C PHE A 231 -12.55 -16.89 -13.71
N ASP A 232 -13.04 -17.39 -14.85
CA ASP A 232 -12.27 -17.46 -16.09
C ASP A 232 -12.47 -16.14 -16.85
N VAL A 233 -11.72 -15.12 -16.45
CA VAL A 233 -11.83 -13.74 -16.96
C VAL A 233 -10.47 -13.25 -17.47
N GLU A 234 -10.50 -12.52 -18.57
CA GLU A 234 -9.34 -11.80 -19.10
C GLU A 234 -9.17 -10.51 -18.29
N THR A 235 -8.05 -10.40 -17.57
CA THR A 235 -7.69 -9.19 -16.83
C THR A 235 -6.80 -8.28 -17.67
N GLY A 236 -6.65 -7.02 -17.27
CA GLY A 236 -5.82 -6.03 -17.99
C GLY A 236 -4.33 -6.42 -18.14
N LEU A 237 -3.60 -5.68 -18.96
CA LEU A 237 -2.17 -5.89 -19.19
C LEU A 237 -1.34 -5.46 -17.97
N ILE A 238 -0.37 -6.29 -17.57
CA ILE A 238 0.62 -6.00 -16.51
C ILE A 238 1.97 -5.66 -17.16
N GLY A 239 2.55 -4.52 -16.79
CA GLY A 239 3.93 -4.19 -17.14
C GLY A 239 4.90 -4.61 -16.04
N LEU A 240 5.94 -5.37 -16.38
CA LEU A 240 7.02 -5.74 -15.47
C LEU A 240 8.29 -4.98 -15.86
N ILE A 241 8.88 -4.29 -14.90
CA ILE A 241 10.15 -3.58 -15.06
C ILE A 241 11.27 -4.62 -14.94
N GLU A 242 11.96 -4.87 -16.05
CA GLU A 242 12.90 -6.00 -16.18
C GLU A 242 14.17 -5.52 -16.90
N PRO A 243 14.94 -4.60 -16.27
CA PRO A 243 15.99 -3.86 -16.95
C PRO A 243 17.06 -4.81 -17.50
N GLY A 244 17.43 -4.65 -18.77
CA GLY A 244 18.48 -5.44 -19.43
C GLY A 244 18.14 -6.91 -19.75
N ILE A 245 17.21 -7.55 -19.03
CA ILE A 245 16.96 -9.00 -19.14
C ILE A 245 15.79 -9.39 -20.04
N GLY A 246 14.65 -8.69 -19.93
CA GLY A 246 13.44 -8.97 -20.72
C GLY A 246 13.06 -10.46 -20.81
N SER A 247 12.82 -10.96 -22.03
CA SER A 247 12.50 -12.38 -22.29
C SER A 247 13.74 -13.22 -22.65
N ALA A 248 14.96 -12.74 -22.36
CA ALA A 248 16.17 -13.48 -22.69
C ALA A 248 16.21 -14.84 -21.95
N VAL A 249 16.61 -15.88 -22.66
CA VAL A 249 16.90 -17.23 -22.15
C VAL A 249 18.02 -17.88 -22.95
N ASN A 250 18.75 -18.80 -22.32
CA ASN A 250 19.77 -19.60 -22.97
C ASN A 250 19.19 -20.90 -23.53
N GLY A 251 19.55 -21.24 -24.78
CA GLY A 251 19.19 -22.51 -25.41
C GLY A 251 18.27 -22.36 -26.63
N ALA A 252 17.73 -23.47 -27.11
CA ALA A 252 16.89 -23.50 -28.31
C ALA A 252 15.39 -23.40 -28.02
N THR A 253 14.95 -23.77 -26.82
CA THR A 253 13.55 -23.63 -26.36
C THR A 253 13.28 -22.17 -26.03
N THR A 254 12.22 -21.63 -26.59
CA THR A 254 11.83 -20.22 -26.41
C THR A 254 11.38 -19.94 -24.97
N PHE A 255 11.34 -18.66 -24.61
CA PHE A 255 10.82 -18.22 -23.32
C PHE A 255 9.36 -18.65 -23.10
N ASP A 256 8.49 -18.43 -24.10
CA ASP A 256 7.07 -18.79 -24.03
C ASP A 256 6.86 -20.29 -23.82
N GLU A 257 7.60 -21.15 -24.54
CA GLU A 257 7.52 -22.61 -24.36
C GLU A 257 7.94 -23.05 -22.95
N ARG A 258 8.89 -22.33 -22.33
CA ARG A 258 9.36 -22.61 -20.97
C ARG A 258 8.34 -22.14 -19.93
N LEU A 259 7.77 -20.95 -20.13
CA LEU A 259 6.69 -20.44 -19.28
C LEU A 259 5.46 -21.35 -19.34
N GLU A 260 5.03 -21.78 -20.54
CA GLU A 260 3.93 -22.75 -20.70
C GLU A 260 4.23 -24.08 -19.99
N THR A 261 5.48 -24.54 -20.04
CA THR A 261 5.91 -25.75 -19.30
C THR A 261 5.81 -25.55 -17.79
N TYR A 262 6.21 -24.39 -17.27
CA TYR A 262 6.07 -24.07 -15.84
C TYR A 262 4.61 -24.00 -15.42
N LEU A 263 3.79 -23.17 -16.10
CA LEU A 263 2.37 -22.96 -15.78
C LEU A 263 1.61 -24.29 -15.79
N SER A 264 1.79 -25.11 -16.84
CA SER A 264 1.17 -26.43 -16.89
C SER A 264 1.66 -27.37 -15.78
N GLY A 265 2.93 -27.23 -15.36
CA GLY A 265 3.53 -27.98 -14.26
C GLY A 265 2.91 -27.68 -12.88
N ILE A 266 2.45 -26.44 -12.67
CA ILE A 266 1.73 -26.02 -11.46
C ILE A 266 0.20 -26.07 -11.61
N GLY A 267 -0.30 -26.61 -12.73
CA GLY A 267 -1.73 -26.80 -12.97
C GLY A 267 -2.47 -25.58 -13.50
N VAL A 268 -1.76 -24.56 -13.95
CA VAL A 268 -2.31 -23.32 -14.52
C VAL A 268 -2.36 -23.43 -16.05
N ALA A 269 -3.46 -22.95 -16.63
CA ALA A 269 -3.61 -22.75 -18.06
C ALA A 269 -4.35 -21.43 -18.30
N GLY A 270 -3.96 -20.70 -19.33
CA GLY A 270 -4.65 -19.47 -19.73
C GLY A 270 -4.19 -18.98 -21.09
N THR A 271 -4.75 -17.85 -21.51
CA THR A 271 -4.55 -17.28 -22.85
C THR A 271 -3.57 -16.12 -22.91
N GLY A 272 -3.03 -15.69 -21.77
CA GLY A 272 -2.13 -14.55 -21.68
C GLY A 272 -0.86 -14.76 -22.51
N THR A 273 -0.37 -13.67 -23.11
CA THR A 273 0.88 -13.66 -23.89
C THR A 273 1.92 -12.77 -23.25
N VAL A 274 3.20 -13.07 -23.49
CA VAL A 274 4.32 -12.25 -23.01
C VAL A 274 4.98 -11.54 -24.17
N THR A 275 5.16 -10.23 -24.06
CA THR A 275 5.92 -9.44 -25.03
C THR A 275 7.01 -8.63 -24.35
N THR A 276 8.01 -8.19 -25.12
CA THR A 276 9.14 -7.43 -24.59
C THR A 276 9.34 -6.11 -25.34
N GLN A 277 9.43 -5.01 -24.62
CA GLN A 277 9.97 -3.75 -25.12
C GLN A 277 11.50 -3.81 -25.06
N GLY A 278 12.20 -3.29 -26.07
CA GLY A 278 13.67 -3.26 -26.10
C GLY A 278 14.32 -4.63 -26.30
N ALA A 279 13.64 -5.57 -26.97
CA ALA A 279 14.10 -6.95 -27.16
C ALA A 279 15.42 -7.10 -27.93
N ASP A 280 15.86 -6.07 -28.65
CA ASP A 280 17.17 -6.04 -29.32
C ASP A 280 18.33 -5.74 -28.36
N GLY A 281 18.04 -5.23 -27.16
CA GLY A 281 19.02 -4.99 -26.11
C GLY A 281 18.88 -5.85 -24.86
N GLN A 282 18.09 -6.91 -24.93
CA GLN A 282 17.98 -7.88 -23.84
C GLN A 282 19.15 -8.88 -23.86
N THR A 283 19.63 -9.30 -22.70
CA THR A 283 20.73 -10.27 -22.57
C THR A 283 20.58 -11.12 -21.31
N MET A 284 21.09 -12.36 -21.32
CA MET A 284 21.20 -13.17 -20.10
C MET A 284 22.41 -12.79 -19.23
N GLU A 285 23.35 -12.03 -19.80
CA GLU A 285 24.60 -11.64 -19.13
C GLU A 285 24.40 -10.43 -18.20
N SER A 286 23.29 -9.70 -18.32
CA SER A 286 22.91 -8.56 -17.47
C SER A 286 22.69 -8.96 -16.01
N GLY A 287 22.50 -10.25 -15.73
CA GLY A 287 21.89 -10.70 -14.48
C GLY A 287 20.37 -10.53 -14.52
N GLY A 288 19.70 -10.63 -13.37
CA GLY A 288 18.24 -10.43 -13.26
C GLY A 288 17.37 -11.58 -13.77
N GLY A 289 17.91 -12.60 -14.45
CA GLY A 289 17.11 -13.72 -14.97
C GLY A 289 16.28 -14.45 -13.89
N GLY A 290 16.82 -14.59 -12.68
CA GLY A 290 16.10 -15.17 -11.54
C GLY A 290 14.93 -14.30 -11.08
N GLU A 291 15.17 -12.99 -10.95
CA GLU A 291 14.16 -11.98 -10.59
C GLU A 291 13.02 -11.94 -11.61
N ARG A 292 13.36 -11.81 -12.89
CA ARG A 292 12.41 -11.90 -14.00
C ARG A 292 11.54 -13.14 -13.94
N SER A 293 12.16 -14.28 -13.63
CA SER A 293 11.45 -15.56 -13.59
C SER A 293 10.52 -15.67 -12.38
N LEU A 294 10.86 -15.02 -11.26
CA LEU A 294 9.98 -14.86 -10.10
C LEU A 294 8.79 -13.97 -10.46
N ASP A 295 9.04 -12.75 -10.94
CA ASP A 295 8.01 -11.76 -11.26
C ASP A 295 6.98 -12.31 -12.23
N ILE A 296 7.45 -12.91 -13.33
CA ILE A 296 6.55 -13.48 -14.33
C ILE A 296 5.81 -14.73 -13.83
N ALA A 297 6.44 -15.54 -12.97
CA ALA A 297 5.78 -16.71 -12.41
C ALA A 297 4.62 -16.29 -11.49
N VAL A 298 4.81 -15.25 -10.69
CA VAL A 298 3.75 -14.69 -9.84
C VAL A 298 2.64 -14.11 -10.71
N ALA A 299 2.95 -13.17 -11.60
CA ALA A 299 1.94 -12.50 -12.43
C ALA A 299 1.17 -13.46 -13.35
N ALA A 300 1.87 -14.32 -14.09
CA ALA A 300 1.25 -15.21 -15.08
C ALA A 300 0.48 -16.38 -14.44
N SER A 301 0.81 -16.79 -13.21
CA SER A 301 0.05 -17.85 -12.54
C SER A 301 -1.23 -17.32 -11.90
N ILE A 302 -1.20 -16.11 -11.34
CA ILE A 302 -2.36 -15.46 -10.71
C ILE A 302 -3.34 -14.93 -11.76
N ASN A 303 -2.83 -14.35 -12.86
CA ASN A 303 -3.62 -13.79 -13.95
C ASN A 303 -3.31 -14.51 -15.28
N PRO A 304 -3.67 -15.79 -15.43
CA PRO A 304 -3.22 -16.61 -16.58
C PRO A 304 -3.81 -16.17 -17.93
N ASN A 305 -4.84 -15.33 -17.91
CA ASN A 305 -5.44 -14.75 -19.11
C ASN A 305 -4.97 -13.31 -19.39
N SER A 306 -4.14 -12.70 -18.53
CA SER A 306 -3.56 -11.37 -18.78
C SER A 306 -2.37 -11.43 -19.74
N ASP A 307 -2.31 -10.48 -20.65
CA ASP A 307 -1.06 -10.17 -21.33
C ASP A 307 -0.05 -9.52 -20.36
N ILE A 308 1.23 -9.87 -20.52
CA ILE A 308 2.35 -9.34 -19.74
C ILE A 308 3.33 -8.67 -20.69
N ARG A 309 3.85 -7.52 -20.28
CA ARG A 309 4.86 -6.78 -21.02
C ARG A 309 6.10 -6.53 -20.18
N LEU A 310 7.23 -7.07 -20.64
CA LEU A 310 8.54 -6.90 -19.99
C LEU A 310 9.23 -5.66 -20.55
N TYR A 311 9.73 -4.78 -19.68
CA TYR A 311 10.38 -3.53 -20.06
C TYR A 311 11.87 -3.59 -19.78
N VAL A 312 12.66 -3.74 -20.85
CA VAL A 312 14.13 -3.79 -20.82
C VAL A 312 14.74 -2.39 -20.58
N GLY A 313 14.00 -1.33 -20.89
CA GLY A 313 14.51 0.05 -20.84
C GLY A 313 15.40 0.36 -22.03
N SER A 314 16.54 1.02 -21.78
CA SER A 314 17.50 1.38 -22.82
C SER A 314 18.23 0.17 -23.45
N GLY A 315 18.28 -0.96 -22.73
CA GLY A 315 18.97 -2.19 -23.13
C GLY A 315 20.49 -2.15 -22.92
N GLU A 316 21.14 -3.30 -23.00
CA GLU A 316 22.59 -3.45 -22.81
C GLU A 316 23.32 -3.69 -24.14
N THR A 317 23.44 -2.64 -24.96
CA THR A 317 24.05 -2.80 -26.29
C THR A 317 24.82 -1.56 -26.74
N ASP A 318 26.06 -1.78 -27.20
CA ASP A 318 26.84 -0.74 -27.89
C ASP A 318 26.14 -0.22 -29.16
N ALA A 319 25.24 -1.01 -29.76
CA ALA A 319 24.50 -0.60 -30.96
C ALA A 319 23.39 0.44 -30.67
N THR A 320 23.01 0.64 -29.40
CA THR A 320 22.02 1.63 -28.96
C THR A 320 22.66 2.86 -28.30
N GLY A 321 24.01 2.97 -28.35
CA GLY A 321 24.77 4.15 -27.98
C GLY A 321 25.21 4.20 -26.51
N ASN A 322 25.99 3.23 -26.02
CA ASN A 322 26.49 3.16 -24.63
C ASN A 322 25.38 3.01 -23.55
N ALA A 323 24.29 2.33 -23.89
CA ALA A 323 23.18 2.09 -22.98
C ALA A 323 23.53 1.08 -21.88
N GLN A 324 23.03 1.30 -20.66
CA GLN A 324 23.31 0.46 -19.49
C GLN A 324 22.06 -0.10 -18.80
N ALA A 325 20.88 0.08 -19.40
CA ALA A 325 19.61 -0.45 -18.90
C ALA A 325 19.30 -0.13 -17.42
N SER A 326 19.50 1.11 -16.96
CA SER A 326 19.06 1.51 -15.61
C SER A 326 17.56 1.32 -15.38
N THR A 327 17.17 1.13 -14.12
CA THR A 327 15.77 1.01 -13.70
C THR A 327 14.97 2.24 -14.13
N PHE A 328 15.55 3.44 -14.00
CA PHE A 328 14.99 4.68 -14.53
C PHE A 328 14.52 4.55 -15.99
N THR A 329 15.36 4.00 -16.88
CA THR A 329 15.03 3.90 -18.32
C THR A 329 13.93 2.88 -18.59
N ALA A 330 13.87 1.79 -17.81
CA ALA A 330 12.84 0.78 -17.92
C ALA A 330 11.49 1.31 -17.43
N ILE A 331 11.45 1.98 -16.27
CA ILE A 331 10.24 2.66 -15.77
C ILE A 331 9.78 3.71 -16.78
N GLN A 332 10.67 4.56 -17.29
CA GLN A 332 10.32 5.57 -18.29
C GLN A 332 9.73 4.91 -19.56
N SER A 333 10.32 3.81 -20.03
CA SER A 333 9.82 3.08 -21.19
C SER A 333 8.44 2.49 -20.96
N ALA A 334 8.17 1.99 -19.75
CA ALA A 334 6.88 1.44 -19.36
C ALA A 334 5.78 2.50 -19.30
N ILE A 335 6.10 3.64 -18.68
CA ILE A 335 5.21 4.79 -18.59
C ILE A 335 4.85 5.27 -20.00
N TRP A 336 5.84 5.42 -20.87
CA TRP A 336 5.64 6.02 -22.19
C TRP A 336 5.26 5.04 -23.31
N ASP A 337 4.99 3.77 -22.99
CA ASP A 337 4.45 2.80 -23.94
C ASP A 337 2.98 3.07 -24.24
N THR A 338 2.76 4.03 -25.13
CA THR A 338 1.44 4.43 -25.61
C THR A 338 0.77 3.39 -26.52
N ALA A 339 1.51 2.39 -27.00
CA ALA A 339 0.97 1.36 -27.88
C ALA A 339 0.27 0.25 -27.09
N TYR A 340 0.85 -0.17 -25.97
CA TYR A 340 0.28 -1.20 -25.10
C TYR A 340 -0.43 -0.61 -23.87
N ASN A 341 0.01 0.56 -23.40
CA ASN A 341 -0.59 1.35 -22.33
C ASN A 341 -0.96 0.52 -21.08
N PRO A 342 0.04 -0.10 -20.40
CA PRO A 342 -0.20 -0.87 -19.18
C PRO A 342 -0.94 -0.03 -18.14
N GLY A 343 -2.00 -0.59 -17.54
CA GLY A 343 -2.71 0.07 -16.44
C GLY A 343 -2.04 -0.15 -15.08
N VAL A 344 -1.22 -1.20 -14.97
CA VAL A 344 -0.47 -1.57 -13.75
C VAL A 344 0.97 -1.87 -14.12
N LEU A 345 1.91 -1.33 -13.34
CA LEU A 345 3.34 -1.56 -13.41
C LEU A 345 3.83 -2.19 -12.11
N SER A 346 4.74 -3.17 -12.22
CA SER A 346 5.43 -3.80 -11.09
C SER A 346 6.93 -3.68 -11.30
N SER A 347 7.65 -3.22 -10.28
CA SER A 347 9.11 -3.16 -10.25
C SER A 347 9.65 -3.90 -9.04
N SER A 348 10.57 -4.82 -9.27
CA SER A 348 11.35 -5.50 -8.25
C SER A 348 12.85 -5.15 -8.36
N PHE A 349 13.14 -4.03 -9.01
CA PHE A 349 14.48 -3.54 -9.28
C PHE A 349 14.62 -2.12 -8.78
N GLY A 350 15.87 -1.75 -8.48
CA GLY A 350 16.21 -0.38 -8.19
C GLY A 350 17.56 0.08 -8.70
N ASP A 351 17.72 1.39 -8.84
CA ASP A 351 19.01 2.01 -9.11
C ASP A 351 19.84 2.16 -7.80
N TYR A 352 21.16 2.00 -7.86
CA TYR A 352 22.05 2.02 -6.68
C TYR A 352 22.29 3.42 -6.10
N GLN A 353 21.91 4.45 -6.84
CA GLN A 353 22.21 5.85 -6.53
C GLN A 353 21.34 6.39 -5.40
N SER A 354 21.98 6.89 -4.33
CA SER A 354 21.30 7.66 -3.27
C SER A 354 21.46 9.17 -3.50
N MET A 355 20.45 9.79 -4.12
CA MET A 355 20.50 11.19 -4.54
C MET A 355 20.19 12.18 -3.41
N SER A 356 20.83 13.35 -3.43
CA SER A 356 20.50 14.46 -2.53
C SER A 356 19.08 14.98 -2.83
N PRO A 357 18.23 15.28 -1.81
CA PRO A 357 16.84 15.72 -1.99
C PRO A 357 16.67 16.97 -2.87
N ASP A 358 17.61 17.91 -2.79
CA ASP A 358 17.58 19.16 -3.55
C ASP A 358 18.38 19.08 -4.87
N SER A 359 18.72 17.88 -5.33
CA SER A 359 19.50 17.66 -6.56
C SER A 359 18.60 17.56 -7.79
N PRO A 360 19.09 17.92 -8.99
CA PRO A 360 18.37 17.69 -10.24
C PRO A 360 18.20 16.19 -10.55
N PHE A 361 19.01 15.32 -9.91
CA PHE A 361 18.93 13.87 -10.06
C PHE A 361 17.71 13.31 -9.34
N TYR A 362 17.57 13.65 -8.05
CA TYR A 362 16.41 13.26 -7.27
C TYR A 362 15.15 13.80 -7.94
N TRP A 363 15.13 15.08 -8.32
CA TRP A 363 14.01 15.68 -9.03
C TRP A 363 13.64 14.90 -10.30
N ALA A 364 14.60 14.52 -11.15
CA ALA A 364 14.33 13.75 -12.37
C ALA A 364 13.67 12.40 -12.07
N TYR A 365 14.13 11.68 -11.03
CA TYR A 365 13.54 10.40 -10.63
C TYR A 365 12.11 10.56 -10.12
N ARG A 366 11.85 11.57 -9.26
CA ARG A 366 10.51 11.92 -8.76
C ARG A 366 9.50 12.13 -9.88
N GLN A 367 9.96 12.74 -10.96
CA GLN A 367 9.13 13.09 -12.10
C GLN A 367 8.59 11.88 -12.88
N LEU A 368 9.28 10.74 -12.87
CA LEU A 368 8.77 9.50 -13.48
C LEU A 368 7.44 9.09 -12.84
N PHE A 369 7.38 9.04 -11.52
CA PHE A 369 6.17 8.59 -10.82
C PHE A 369 5.03 9.61 -10.90
N ILE A 370 5.35 10.89 -11.09
CA ILE A 370 4.35 11.92 -11.41
C ILE A 370 3.80 11.68 -12.83
N ASP A 371 4.66 11.36 -13.81
CA ASP A 371 4.21 11.00 -15.16
C ASP A 371 3.30 9.76 -15.12
N ALA A 372 3.63 8.73 -14.33
CA ALA A 372 2.78 7.54 -14.14
C ALA A 372 1.41 7.89 -13.55
N ALA A 373 1.37 8.76 -12.53
CA ALA A 373 0.12 9.24 -11.93
C ALA A 373 -0.75 10.00 -12.95
N LEU A 374 -0.15 10.89 -13.75
CA LEU A 374 -0.85 11.63 -14.81
C LEU A 374 -1.34 10.71 -15.95
N ARG A 375 -0.65 9.60 -16.19
CA ARG A 375 -1.07 8.56 -17.14
C ARG A 375 -2.15 7.62 -16.62
N ASN A 376 -2.60 7.81 -15.38
CA ASN A 376 -3.52 6.91 -14.70
C ASN A 376 -2.99 5.46 -14.64
N GLN A 377 -1.70 5.30 -14.35
CA GLN A 377 -1.05 4.00 -14.15
C GLN A 377 -0.80 3.77 -12.67
N THR A 378 -1.11 2.58 -12.19
CA THR A 378 -0.75 2.15 -10.83
C THR A 378 0.67 1.59 -10.86
N VAL A 379 1.55 2.08 -10.00
CA VAL A 379 2.94 1.59 -9.89
C VAL A 379 3.11 0.93 -8.52
N PHE A 380 3.56 -0.31 -8.54
CA PHE A 380 4.03 -1.05 -7.37
C PHE A 380 5.54 -1.21 -7.45
N ASP A 381 6.20 -1.01 -6.32
CA ASP A 381 7.64 -1.15 -6.23
C ASP A 381 8.05 -1.86 -4.95
N ALA A 382 8.97 -2.80 -5.09
CA ALA A 382 9.51 -3.55 -3.97
C ALA A 382 10.31 -2.61 -3.08
N LEU A 383 10.00 -2.54 -1.79
CA LEU A 383 10.73 -1.64 -0.89
C LEU A 383 12.19 -2.09 -0.65
N GLY A 384 12.48 -3.35 -0.92
CA GLY A 384 13.80 -3.96 -0.82
C GLY A 384 13.90 -5.03 0.25
N ASP A 385 15.02 -5.74 0.21
CA ASP A 385 15.24 -6.98 0.96
C ASP A 385 16.40 -6.88 1.98
N GLY A 386 16.89 -5.67 2.23
CA GLY A 386 18.07 -5.39 3.04
C GLY A 386 17.78 -5.01 4.51
N GLY A 387 16.51 -4.92 4.89
CA GLY A 387 16.09 -4.66 6.26
C GLY A 387 16.14 -3.19 6.62
N SER A 388 16.17 -2.86 7.91
CA SER A 388 16.18 -1.46 8.35
C SER A 388 17.41 -0.68 7.88
N GLY A 389 18.52 -1.37 7.60
CA GLY A 389 19.74 -0.76 7.06
C GLY A 389 19.78 -0.69 5.53
N ASN A 390 18.88 -1.39 4.82
CA ASN A 390 18.91 -1.58 3.37
C ASN A 390 20.31 -1.93 2.83
N GLU A 391 20.97 -2.91 3.47
CA GLU A 391 22.35 -3.37 3.16
C GLU A 391 23.48 -2.33 3.31
N LEU A 392 23.15 -1.10 3.69
CA LEU A 392 24.10 -0.01 3.74
C LEU A 392 24.82 0.07 5.09
N GLY A 393 26.13 -0.16 5.08
CA GLY A 393 26.99 -0.18 6.26
C GLY A 393 27.33 1.20 6.86
N ASN A 394 26.39 2.15 6.83
CA ASN A 394 26.56 3.52 7.32
C ASN A 394 26.19 3.72 8.81
N GLY A 395 25.54 2.72 9.40
CA GLY A 395 25.08 2.68 10.79
C GLY A 395 23.73 3.34 11.06
N LEU A 396 23.03 3.81 10.02
CA LEU A 396 21.71 4.43 10.10
C LEU A 396 20.62 3.43 9.68
N THR A 397 19.35 3.85 9.81
CA THR A 397 18.26 3.24 9.05
C THR A 397 18.18 3.86 7.67
N ASN A 398 17.99 3.05 6.62
CA ASN A 398 17.97 3.48 5.23
C ASN A 398 16.81 2.82 4.46
N LEU A 399 16.41 3.48 3.37
CA LEU A 399 15.52 2.95 2.34
C LEU A 399 16.19 3.16 0.97
N ALA A 400 15.65 2.54 -0.07
CA ALA A 400 15.94 2.91 -1.45
C ALA A 400 15.27 4.26 -1.78
N TYR A 401 15.97 5.36 -1.47
CA TYR A 401 15.41 6.72 -1.52
C TYR A 401 15.05 7.18 -2.94
N ASN A 402 15.67 6.62 -3.96
CA ASN A 402 15.39 6.87 -5.37
C ASN A 402 13.98 6.44 -5.78
N GLU A 403 13.48 5.33 -5.24
CA GLU A 403 12.22 4.72 -5.63
C GLU A 403 11.06 4.97 -4.67
N THR A 404 11.39 5.30 -3.42
CA THR A 404 10.38 5.59 -2.39
C THR A 404 9.57 6.83 -2.79
N SER A 405 8.31 6.66 -3.23
CA SER A 405 7.50 7.73 -3.81
C SER A 405 6.08 7.81 -3.25
N PRO A 406 5.55 9.01 -2.90
CA PRO A 406 4.13 9.20 -2.58
C PRO A 406 3.15 8.77 -3.67
N TYR A 407 3.62 8.58 -4.91
CA TYR A 407 2.79 8.21 -6.05
C TYR A 407 2.97 6.74 -6.46
N VAL A 408 3.74 5.98 -5.68
CA VAL A 408 4.03 4.55 -5.86
C VAL A 408 3.56 3.83 -4.60
N VAL A 409 2.96 2.66 -4.77
CA VAL A 409 2.63 1.79 -3.66
C VAL A 409 3.89 0.97 -3.32
N MET A 410 4.52 1.31 -2.20
CA MET A 410 5.71 0.60 -1.72
C MET A 410 5.30 -0.69 -1.03
N VAL A 411 5.86 -1.82 -1.47
CA VAL A 411 5.48 -3.15 -1.02
C VAL A 411 6.56 -3.75 -0.13
N GLY A 412 6.21 -4.06 1.12
CA GLY A 412 7.04 -4.79 2.07
C GLY A 412 6.77 -6.29 2.08
N GLY A 413 7.47 -7.00 2.98
CA GLY A 413 7.53 -8.46 3.01
C GLY A 413 7.14 -9.07 4.35
N THR A 414 6.31 -10.12 4.29
CA THR A 414 5.87 -10.92 5.45
C THR A 414 6.26 -12.39 5.31
N ALA A 415 6.12 -13.15 6.39
CA ALA A 415 6.33 -14.59 6.44
C ALA A 415 5.06 -15.26 6.96
N ILE A 416 4.33 -15.92 6.06
CA ILE A 416 3.14 -16.70 6.42
C ILE A 416 3.55 -18.05 6.99
N SER A 417 2.87 -18.44 8.07
CA SER A 417 2.90 -19.78 8.63
C SER A 417 1.52 -20.42 8.55
N ASN A 418 1.45 -21.62 7.99
CA ASN A 418 0.35 -22.54 8.30
C ASN A 418 0.64 -23.23 9.65
N LEU A 419 -0.32 -23.97 10.19
CA LEU A 419 -0.14 -24.61 11.50
C LEU A 419 1.03 -25.60 11.54
N SER A 420 1.36 -26.24 10.41
CA SER A 420 2.47 -27.20 10.34
C SER A 420 3.81 -26.48 10.42
N SER A 421 4.04 -25.46 9.59
CA SER A 421 5.29 -24.68 9.62
C SER A 421 5.43 -23.92 10.94
N ALA A 422 4.33 -23.41 11.50
CA ALA A 422 4.35 -22.77 12.82
C ALA A 422 4.82 -23.73 13.95
N LYS A 423 4.46 -25.02 13.89
CA LYS A 423 4.92 -26.04 14.86
C LYS A 423 6.39 -26.40 14.69
N ASP A 424 6.92 -26.26 13.48
CA ASP A 424 8.33 -26.52 13.18
C ASP A 424 9.21 -25.30 13.45
N ASP A 425 8.62 -24.11 13.61
CA ASP A 425 9.33 -22.88 13.96
C ASP A 425 9.62 -22.80 15.48
N PRO A 426 10.90 -22.85 15.91
CA PRO A 426 11.26 -22.75 17.32
C PRO A 426 10.95 -21.37 17.93
N THR A 427 10.87 -20.31 17.12
CA THR A 427 10.53 -18.97 17.61
C THR A 427 9.06 -18.89 18.02
N LEU A 428 8.18 -19.58 17.31
CA LEU A 428 6.73 -19.61 17.59
C LEU A 428 6.35 -20.63 18.67
N THR A 429 7.17 -21.67 18.87
CA THR A 429 6.90 -22.74 19.85
C THR A 429 7.64 -22.57 21.18
N LEU A 430 8.88 -22.07 21.17
CA LEU A 430 9.72 -21.96 22.37
C LEU A 430 9.87 -20.52 22.86
N SER A 431 10.04 -19.57 21.95
CA SER A 431 10.29 -18.16 22.32
C SER A 431 9.00 -17.42 22.66
N THR A 432 8.01 -17.43 21.76
CA THR A 432 6.71 -16.76 22.01
C THR A 432 5.68 -17.68 22.66
N ASN A 433 5.78 -19.00 22.44
CA ASN A 433 4.81 -20.01 22.88
C ASN A 433 3.40 -19.83 22.28
N ILE A 434 3.28 -19.05 21.19
CA ILE A 434 2.01 -18.66 20.58
C ILE A 434 1.23 -19.86 20.04
N VAL A 435 1.92 -20.85 19.48
CA VAL A 435 1.29 -22.09 18.97
C VAL A 435 0.58 -22.84 20.09
N GLN A 436 1.21 -22.95 21.27
CA GLN A 436 0.62 -23.67 22.39
C GLN A 436 -0.56 -22.91 22.98
N GLN A 437 -0.46 -21.58 23.08
CA GLN A 437 -1.54 -20.73 23.59
C GLN A 437 -2.76 -20.77 22.66
N ALA A 438 -2.56 -20.62 21.35
CA ALA A 438 -3.61 -20.70 20.35
C ALA A 438 -4.33 -22.06 20.37
N LEU A 439 -3.59 -23.18 20.38
CA LEU A 439 -4.16 -24.52 20.46
C LEU A 439 -4.82 -24.83 21.81
N ALA A 440 -4.50 -24.08 22.87
CA ALA A 440 -5.16 -24.17 24.16
C ALA A 440 -6.44 -23.32 24.23
N GLY A 441 -6.79 -22.57 23.17
CA GLY A 441 -7.94 -21.69 23.14
C GLY A 441 -7.73 -20.39 23.93
N ASP A 442 -6.49 -19.90 24.05
CA ASP A 442 -6.20 -18.63 24.72
C ASP A 442 -6.83 -17.45 23.95
N PRO A 443 -7.78 -16.70 24.55
CA PRO A 443 -8.50 -15.66 23.82
C PRO A 443 -7.63 -14.50 23.34
N ALA A 444 -6.64 -14.07 24.13
CA ALA A 444 -5.75 -12.97 23.73
C ALA A 444 -4.93 -13.34 22.49
N THR A 445 -4.38 -14.56 22.50
CA THR A 445 -3.63 -15.07 21.36
C THR A 445 -4.52 -15.22 20.13
N ILE A 446 -5.70 -15.82 20.26
CA ILE A 446 -6.61 -16.00 19.11
C ILE A 446 -7.07 -14.65 18.56
N TRP A 447 -7.36 -13.67 19.43
CA TRP A 447 -7.71 -12.31 19.01
C TRP A 447 -6.61 -11.67 18.15
N GLN A 448 -5.35 -11.74 18.58
CA GLN A 448 -4.21 -11.27 17.81
C GLN A 448 -4.03 -12.02 16.48
N LEU A 449 -4.30 -13.33 16.45
CA LEU A 449 -4.21 -14.10 15.19
C LEU A 449 -5.33 -13.77 14.22
N VAL A 450 -6.53 -13.44 14.71
CA VAL A 450 -7.67 -13.03 13.87
C VAL A 450 -7.38 -11.71 13.17
N SER A 451 -6.80 -10.71 13.88
CA SER A 451 -6.39 -9.46 13.23
C SER A 451 -5.36 -9.71 12.13
N GLY A 452 -4.47 -10.68 12.31
CA GLY A 452 -3.51 -11.17 11.32
C GLY A 452 -4.04 -12.18 10.29
N GLY A 453 -5.35 -12.33 10.13
CA GLY A 453 -5.97 -13.10 9.04
C GLY A 453 -6.44 -14.52 9.40
N LEU A 454 -6.41 -14.94 10.67
CA LEU A 454 -6.98 -16.22 11.09
C LEU A 454 -8.52 -16.20 11.00
N THR A 455 -9.10 -17.07 10.15
CA THR A 455 -10.56 -17.14 9.95
C THR A 455 -11.24 -18.35 10.59
N VAL A 456 -10.47 -19.27 11.18
CA VAL A 456 -10.99 -20.48 11.85
C VAL A 456 -10.25 -20.77 13.15
N LEU A 457 -10.84 -21.54 14.06
CA LEU A 457 -10.14 -21.91 15.30
C LEU A 457 -8.84 -22.70 15.00
N PRO A 458 -7.75 -22.46 15.74
CA PRO A 458 -6.46 -23.12 15.49
C PRO A 458 -6.50 -24.65 15.48
N ALA A 459 -7.44 -25.26 16.20
CA ALA A 459 -7.60 -26.71 16.26
C ALA A 459 -8.24 -27.31 14.99
N ASP A 460 -8.94 -26.48 14.20
CA ASP A 460 -9.75 -26.87 13.05
C ASP A 460 -9.15 -26.40 11.71
N LEU A 461 -7.98 -25.75 11.75
CA LEU A 461 -7.23 -25.32 10.57
C LEU A 461 -6.94 -26.49 9.62
N SER A 462 -7.25 -26.28 8.35
CA SER A 462 -6.76 -27.12 7.26
C SER A 462 -5.27 -26.86 6.98
N ASN A 463 -4.65 -27.70 6.15
CA ASN A 463 -3.20 -27.67 5.95
C ASN A 463 -2.65 -26.37 5.35
N LEU A 464 -3.40 -25.70 4.48
CA LEU A 464 -2.93 -24.50 3.77
C LEU A 464 -3.42 -23.19 4.39
N GLN A 465 -4.40 -23.23 5.29
CA GLN A 465 -4.91 -22.00 5.90
C GLN A 465 -3.85 -21.30 6.75
N VAL A 466 -3.89 -19.96 6.72
CA VAL A 466 -3.05 -19.08 7.53
C VAL A 466 -3.30 -19.38 9.01
N PHE A 467 -2.23 -19.67 9.74
CA PHE A 467 -2.24 -19.70 11.20
C PHE A 467 -1.76 -18.37 11.77
N LEU A 468 -0.69 -17.82 11.17
CA LEU A 468 -0.03 -16.59 11.60
C LEU A 468 0.74 -15.99 10.42
N GLU A 469 0.76 -14.67 10.34
CA GLU A 469 1.63 -13.90 9.45
C GLU A 469 2.53 -12.99 10.30
N ALA A 470 3.83 -13.00 10.05
CA ALA A 470 4.85 -12.22 10.77
C ALA A 470 5.68 -11.38 9.80
N VAL A 471 6.50 -10.47 10.31
CA VAL A 471 7.49 -9.73 9.51
C VAL A 471 8.51 -10.71 8.90
N TRP A 472 8.80 -10.56 7.61
CA TRP A 472 9.84 -11.35 6.96
C TRP A 472 11.23 -10.87 7.39
N ASN A 473 11.94 -11.71 8.15
CA ASN A 473 13.31 -11.47 8.59
C ASN A 473 13.98 -12.81 8.94
N GLN A 474 14.85 -13.28 8.04
CA GLN A 474 15.47 -14.61 8.16
C GLN A 474 16.83 -14.61 8.86
N TYR A 475 17.22 -13.51 9.49
CA TYR A 475 18.52 -13.41 10.12
C TYR A 475 18.67 -14.32 11.34
N TYR A 476 19.84 -14.94 11.42
CA TYR A 476 20.25 -15.87 12.44
C TYR A 476 21.69 -15.59 12.89
N VAL A 477 21.90 -15.52 14.20
CA VAL A 477 23.21 -15.26 14.80
C VAL A 477 23.78 -16.53 15.41
N SER A 478 24.98 -16.90 14.98
CA SER A 478 25.75 -18.05 15.47
C SER A 478 27.16 -17.61 15.90
N GLY A 479 27.38 -17.50 17.20
CA GLY A 479 28.59 -16.87 17.74
C GLY A 479 28.62 -15.38 17.37
N THR A 480 29.58 -15.00 16.53
CA THR A 480 29.69 -13.65 15.96
C THR A 480 29.29 -13.59 14.49
N ASN A 481 28.84 -14.70 13.91
CA ASN A 481 28.43 -14.75 12.51
C ASN A 481 26.93 -14.47 12.40
N ILE A 482 26.58 -13.42 11.64
CA ILE A 482 25.23 -13.10 11.19
C ILE A 482 25.05 -13.81 9.85
N THR A 483 24.01 -14.61 9.73
CA THR A 483 23.74 -15.44 8.55
C THR A 483 22.24 -15.73 8.46
N THR A 484 21.84 -16.63 7.58
CA THR A 484 20.51 -17.22 7.51
C THR A 484 20.62 -18.74 7.65
N LEU A 485 19.52 -19.40 8.02
CA LEU A 485 19.43 -20.87 7.98
C LEU A 485 18.47 -21.36 6.88
N GLY A 486 17.92 -20.43 6.09
CA GLY A 486 16.95 -20.69 5.03
C GLY A 486 17.58 -21.22 3.74
N TYR A 487 16.85 -21.04 2.65
CA TYR A 487 17.27 -21.46 1.31
C TYR A 487 18.08 -20.40 0.55
N PHE A 488 18.10 -19.16 1.05
CA PHE A 488 18.97 -18.09 0.59
C PHE A 488 20.31 -18.10 1.33
N GLU A 489 21.40 -17.72 0.65
CA GLU A 489 22.58 -17.18 1.34
C GLU A 489 22.16 -15.85 1.98
N GLY A 490 22.74 -15.48 3.13
CA GLY A 490 22.23 -14.28 3.79
C GLY A 490 23.03 -13.75 4.96
N GLY A 491 22.56 -12.61 5.45
CA GLY A 491 23.18 -11.75 6.45
C GLY A 491 22.85 -10.28 6.12
N TYR A 492 23.30 -9.32 6.93
CA TYR A 492 22.94 -7.89 6.78
C TYR A 492 23.36 -7.22 5.47
N THR A 493 24.10 -7.92 4.61
CA THR A 493 24.60 -7.44 3.30
C THR A 493 23.96 -8.21 2.14
N GLU A 494 22.83 -8.89 2.39
CA GLU A 494 22.17 -9.79 1.43
C GLU A 494 20.64 -9.73 1.59
N ASN A 495 19.93 -9.89 0.48
CA ASN A 495 18.47 -9.78 0.32
C ASN A 495 17.67 -10.87 1.09
N THR A 496 17.42 -10.70 2.40
CA THR A 496 16.80 -11.74 3.24
C THR A 496 15.86 -11.24 4.35
N THR A 497 15.42 -9.98 4.28
CA THR A 497 14.47 -9.38 5.24
C THR A 497 13.74 -8.20 4.60
N THR A 498 12.51 -7.89 5.01
CA THR A 498 11.83 -6.71 4.45
C THR A 498 12.54 -5.42 4.84
N SER A 499 12.85 -4.58 3.86
CA SER A 499 13.16 -3.16 4.11
C SER A 499 11.92 -2.42 4.62
N GLY A 500 12.13 -1.31 5.32
CA GLY A 500 11.05 -0.59 6.00
C GLY A 500 11.57 0.51 6.93
N GLY A 501 10.89 1.66 6.95
CA GLY A 501 11.33 2.83 7.70
C GLY A 501 10.77 4.16 7.23
N VAL A 502 11.60 5.19 7.28
CA VAL A 502 11.24 6.57 6.92
C VAL A 502 12.22 7.10 5.88
N ASP A 503 11.66 7.67 4.81
CA ASP A 503 12.40 8.37 3.78
C ASP A 503 12.42 9.88 4.06
N PRO A 504 13.55 10.43 4.55
CA PRO A 504 13.69 11.84 4.91
C PRO A 504 13.94 12.75 3.70
N THR A 505 14.05 12.21 2.49
CA THR A 505 14.27 13.02 1.28
C THR A 505 13.04 13.81 0.84
N GLN A 506 11.89 13.53 1.45
CA GLN A 506 10.61 14.16 1.12
C GLN A 506 9.72 14.27 2.35
N PRO A 507 8.80 15.25 2.38
CA PRO A 507 7.86 15.38 3.48
C PRO A 507 6.90 14.18 3.56
N THR A 508 6.34 13.95 4.76
CA THR A 508 5.23 13.02 4.95
C THR A 508 4.06 13.41 4.04
N PRO A 509 3.57 12.52 3.16
CA PRO A 509 2.48 12.81 2.25
C PRO A 509 1.18 13.15 2.98
N SER A 510 0.32 13.96 2.35
CA SER A 510 -0.93 14.43 2.97
C SER A 510 -1.85 13.30 3.41
N TYR A 511 -1.90 12.17 2.69
CA TYR A 511 -2.69 11.01 3.07
C TYR A 511 -2.15 10.30 4.32
N GLN A 512 -0.83 10.26 4.54
CA GLN A 512 -0.22 9.73 5.76
C GLN A 512 -0.44 10.67 6.96
N LEU A 513 -0.33 11.99 6.75
CA LEU A 513 -0.64 12.98 7.78
C LEU A 513 -2.12 12.93 8.18
N ALA A 514 -3.02 12.85 7.19
CA ALA A 514 -4.45 12.69 7.42
C ALA A 514 -4.77 11.37 8.14
N TYR A 515 -3.98 10.32 7.90
CA TYR A 515 -4.07 9.06 8.63
C TYR A 515 -3.60 9.15 10.09
N GLY A 516 -2.96 10.26 10.48
CA GLY A 516 -2.42 10.47 11.83
C GLY A 516 -0.96 10.04 12.00
N LEU A 517 -0.24 9.78 10.91
CA LEU A 517 1.18 9.41 10.97
C LEU A 517 2.05 10.66 11.11
N ASN A 518 3.12 10.55 11.91
CA ASN A 518 4.21 11.51 11.97
C ASN A 518 5.55 10.77 11.96
N PRO A 519 5.96 10.21 10.81
CA PRO A 519 7.11 9.31 10.73
C PRO A 519 8.43 10.00 11.01
N VAL A 520 9.28 9.33 11.80
CA VAL A 520 10.67 9.72 12.03
C VAL A 520 11.59 8.50 11.93
N THR A 521 12.81 8.72 11.43
CA THR A 521 13.84 7.68 11.41
C THR A 521 14.15 7.16 12.83
N ALA A 522 14.42 5.85 12.97
CA ALA A 522 14.70 5.22 14.27
C ALA A 522 16.14 5.40 14.74
N ASP A 523 17.00 5.95 13.87
CA ASP A 523 18.39 6.28 14.18
C ASP A 523 18.52 7.64 14.90
N PRO A 524 19.71 8.01 15.42
CA PRO A 524 19.89 9.23 16.20
C PRO A 524 19.59 10.55 15.47
N SER A 525 19.46 10.54 14.14
CA SER A 525 19.09 11.73 13.36
C SER A 525 17.63 12.14 13.59
N ALA A 526 16.73 11.18 13.84
CA ALA A 526 15.29 11.38 14.02
C ALA A 526 14.66 12.29 12.94
N GLU A 527 15.16 12.20 11.71
CA GLU A 527 14.64 12.95 10.55
C GLU A 527 13.22 12.51 10.21
N SER A 528 12.35 13.48 9.94
CA SER A 528 10.97 13.26 9.52
C SER A 528 10.86 13.07 8.01
N GLY A 529 9.90 12.25 7.58
CA GLY A 529 9.66 12.04 6.14
C GLY A 529 8.50 11.11 5.82
N ARG A 530 8.49 10.56 4.60
CA ARG A 530 7.48 9.56 4.17
C ARG A 530 7.72 8.23 4.90
N GLY A 531 6.69 7.65 5.50
CA GLY A 531 6.75 6.29 6.03
C GLY A 531 6.65 5.24 4.90
N ALA A 532 7.36 4.12 5.04
CA ALA A 532 7.26 2.97 4.14
C ALA A 532 7.44 1.65 4.92
N PRO A 533 6.89 0.50 4.45
CA PRO A 533 6.09 0.35 3.22
C PRO A 533 4.65 0.90 3.37
N ASP A 534 3.91 0.99 2.26
CA ASP A 534 2.47 1.28 2.31
C ASP A 534 1.67 -0.01 2.64
N VAL A 535 2.07 -1.15 2.07
CA VAL A 535 1.42 -2.46 2.24
C VAL A 535 2.46 -3.57 2.24
N ALA A 536 2.08 -4.80 2.59
CA ALA A 536 2.98 -5.95 2.50
C ALA A 536 2.29 -7.21 1.95
N ALA A 537 3.09 -8.21 1.59
CA ALA A 537 2.63 -9.57 1.31
C ALA A 537 3.78 -10.57 1.52
N ASN A 538 3.49 -11.87 1.37
CA ASN A 538 4.42 -12.93 1.69
C ASN A 538 5.69 -12.78 0.84
N ALA A 539 6.83 -12.78 1.50
CA ALA A 539 8.16 -12.61 0.94
C ALA A 539 9.07 -13.80 1.29
N GLY A 540 8.54 -14.88 1.86
CA GLY A 540 9.33 -16.07 2.19
C GLY A 540 9.24 -16.45 3.66
N GLY A 541 10.38 -16.81 4.26
CA GLY A 541 10.42 -17.28 5.64
C GLY A 541 9.78 -18.67 5.78
N ASN A 542 8.65 -18.73 6.48
CA ASN A 542 7.94 -19.97 6.75
C ASN A 542 7.08 -20.47 5.58
N THR A 543 6.94 -19.71 4.48
CA THR A 543 6.28 -20.14 3.23
C THR A 543 7.01 -19.56 2.02
N ALA A 544 7.46 -20.40 1.09
CA ALA A 544 8.18 -19.98 -0.12
C ALA A 544 7.30 -20.07 -1.38
N TYR A 545 7.63 -19.29 -2.40
CA TYR A 545 7.04 -19.39 -3.73
C TYR A 545 7.74 -20.49 -4.55
N LEU A 546 6.97 -21.32 -5.25
CA LEU A 546 7.46 -22.27 -6.24
C LEU A 546 7.61 -21.56 -7.59
N VAL A 547 8.82 -21.18 -7.97
CA VAL A 547 9.07 -20.43 -9.21
C VAL A 547 10.14 -21.07 -10.07
N PRO A 548 10.23 -20.72 -11.36
CA PRO A 548 11.29 -21.18 -12.23
C PRO A 548 12.68 -20.68 -11.81
N ASP A 549 13.73 -21.40 -12.20
CA ASP A 549 15.09 -20.85 -12.18
C ASP A 549 15.25 -19.73 -13.23
N GLY A 550 16.37 -18.99 -13.19
CA GLY A 550 16.56 -17.85 -14.09
C GLY A 550 16.58 -18.18 -15.58
N ASN A 551 16.79 -19.44 -15.95
CA ASN A 551 16.71 -19.91 -17.33
C ASN A 551 15.32 -20.51 -17.67
N MET A 552 14.41 -20.61 -16.70
CA MET A 552 13.07 -21.18 -16.82
C MET A 552 13.05 -22.69 -17.16
N GLU A 553 14.05 -23.47 -16.74
CA GLU A 553 14.14 -24.92 -17.05
C GLU A 553 13.83 -25.84 -15.86
N GLY A 554 14.09 -25.37 -14.64
CA GLY A 554 13.75 -26.03 -13.39
C GLY A 554 12.90 -25.12 -12.51
N THR A 555 12.52 -25.63 -11.34
CA THR A 555 11.76 -24.87 -10.34
C THR A 555 12.40 -25.00 -8.96
N GLY A 556 12.29 -23.96 -8.14
CA GLY A 556 12.79 -23.93 -6.77
C GLY A 556 12.05 -22.93 -5.89
N PRO A 557 12.41 -22.85 -4.60
CA PRO A 557 11.86 -21.87 -3.69
C PRO A 557 12.42 -20.47 -3.98
N SER A 558 11.56 -19.47 -3.96
CA SER A 558 11.93 -18.04 -3.96
C SER A 558 11.05 -17.23 -2.99
N GLY A 559 11.31 -15.93 -2.90
CA GLY A 559 10.72 -14.98 -1.95
C GLY A 559 11.21 -13.56 -2.25
N GLY A 560 11.35 -12.73 -1.24
CA GLY A 560 11.67 -11.30 -1.37
C GLY A 560 10.42 -10.43 -1.43
N THR A 561 10.59 -9.14 -1.13
CA THR A 561 9.59 -8.11 -1.49
C THR A 561 9.37 -8.09 -3.01
N SER A 562 10.37 -8.55 -3.77
CA SER A 562 10.30 -9.04 -5.15
C SER A 562 9.14 -9.98 -5.47
N ALA A 563 8.77 -10.92 -4.58
CA ALA A 563 7.61 -11.80 -4.82
C ALA A 563 6.29 -11.13 -4.43
N ALA A 564 6.33 -10.27 -3.39
CA ALA A 564 5.18 -9.57 -2.85
C ALA A 564 4.63 -8.50 -3.82
N THR A 565 5.53 -7.82 -4.54
CA THR A 565 5.20 -6.72 -5.45
C THR A 565 4.37 -7.14 -6.68
N PRO A 566 4.77 -8.14 -7.48
CA PRO A 566 3.96 -8.65 -8.59
C PRO A 566 2.67 -9.31 -8.11
N LEU A 567 2.60 -9.81 -6.86
CA LEU A 567 1.35 -10.29 -6.27
C LEU A 567 0.36 -9.13 -6.06
N TRP A 568 0.83 -7.99 -5.52
CA TRP A 568 0.02 -6.77 -5.41
C TRP A 568 -0.38 -6.19 -6.77
N ALA A 569 0.52 -6.20 -7.76
CA ALA A 569 0.20 -5.80 -9.13
C ALA A 569 -0.87 -6.72 -9.76
N SER A 570 -0.80 -8.03 -9.49
CA SER A 570 -1.81 -9.01 -9.90
C SER A 570 -3.17 -8.74 -9.26
N LEU A 571 -3.21 -8.39 -7.97
CA LEU A 571 -4.46 -7.98 -7.31
C LEU A 571 -5.03 -6.70 -7.94
N ALA A 572 -4.19 -5.70 -8.18
CA ALA A 572 -4.62 -4.43 -8.75
C ALA A 572 -5.19 -4.58 -10.15
N VAL A 573 -4.65 -5.50 -10.97
CA VAL A 573 -5.20 -5.73 -12.31
C VAL A 573 -6.56 -6.46 -12.27
N GLN A 574 -6.77 -7.33 -11.27
CA GLN A 574 -8.09 -7.91 -11.00
C GLN A 574 -9.07 -6.82 -10.56
N ILE A 575 -8.66 -5.93 -9.66
CA ILE A 575 -9.51 -4.82 -9.19
C ILE A 575 -9.80 -3.85 -10.32
N ASN A 576 -8.84 -3.52 -11.19
CA ASN A 576 -9.08 -2.74 -12.40
C ASN A 576 -10.12 -3.42 -13.30
N THR A 577 -10.09 -4.75 -13.41
CA THR A 577 -11.09 -5.50 -14.19
C THR A 577 -12.49 -5.35 -13.60
N ILE A 578 -12.62 -5.44 -12.28
CA ILE A 578 -13.87 -5.20 -11.55
C ILE A 578 -14.32 -3.73 -11.69
N PHE A 579 -13.40 -2.77 -11.55
CA PHE A 579 -13.66 -1.35 -11.72
C PHE A 579 -14.25 -1.07 -13.11
N ASN A 580 -13.58 -1.55 -14.17
CA ASN A 580 -14.06 -1.36 -15.54
C ASN A 580 -15.42 -2.05 -15.78
N ASP A 581 -15.63 -3.23 -15.21
CA ASP A 581 -16.92 -3.96 -15.28
C ASP A 581 -18.06 -3.18 -14.59
N GLN A 582 -17.74 -2.42 -13.53
CA GLN A 582 -18.67 -1.49 -12.87
C GLN A 582 -18.67 -0.08 -13.47
N GLY A 583 -17.96 0.18 -14.56
CA GLY A 583 -17.90 1.49 -15.24
C GLY A 583 -17.00 2.53 -14.59
N LEU A 584 -16.11 2.13 -13.67
CA LEU A 584 -15.05 2.95 -13.09
C LEU A 584 -13.79 2.93 -13.99
N PRO A 585 -12.95 3.98 -13.99
CA PRO A 585 -11.63 3.96 -14.63
C PRO A 585 -10.65 3.07 -13.86
N ASN A 586 -9.45 2.83 -14.40
CA ASN A 586 -8.37 2.17 -13.66
C ASN A 586 -8.02 2.95 -12.37
N LEU A 587 -7.52 2.23 -11.37
CA LEU A 587 -7.10 2.75 -10.07
C LEU A 587 -6.07 3.90 -10.19
N GLY A 588 -5.07 3.76 -11.05
CA GLY A 588 -4.00 4.75 -11.21
C GLY A 588 -3.23 5.00 -9.91
N TYR A 589 -2.91 6.27 -9.65
CA TYR A 589 -2.42 6.70 -8.34
C TYR A 589 -3.51 6.48 -7.29
N MET A 590 -3.27 5.57 -6.34
CA MET A 590 -4.30 5.10 -5.38
C MET A 590 -3.85 5.05 -3.91
N ASN A 591 -2.66 5.57 -3.56
CA ASN A 591 -2.20 5.51 -2.17
C ASN A 591 -3.22 6.18 -1.23
N ASP A 592 -3.78 7.33 -1.62
CA ASP A 592 -4.85 8.00 -0.87
C ASP A 592 -6.06 7.08 -0.59
N LEU A 593 -6.54 6.34 -1.59
CA LEU A 593 -7.60 5.35 -1.40
C LEU A 593 -7.21 4.24 -0.43
N LEU A 594 -5.99 3.68 -0.51
CA LEU A 594 -5.57 2.61 0.42
C LEU A 594 -5.60 3.06 1.88
N TYR A 595 -5.13 4.28 2.16
CA TYR A 595 -5.17 4.85 3.52
C TYR A 595 -6.60 5.16 3.98
N ILE A 596 -7.50 5.58 3.08
CA ILE A 596 -8.93 5.72 3.39
C ILE A 596 -9.52 4.34 3.70
N VAL A 597 -9.27 3.32 2.88
CA VAL A 597 -9.74 1.95 3.10
C VAL A 597 -9.30 1.46 4.47
N SER A 598 -8.03 1.60 4.83
CA SER A 598 -7.55 1.14 6.14
C SER A 598 -8.27 1.83 7.31
N ALA A 599 -8.59 3.12 7.17
CA ALA A 599 -9.31 3.85 8.20
C ALA A 599 -10.81 3.46 8.30
N VAL A 600 -11.51 3.28 7.17
CA VAL A 600 -12.97 3.03 7.16
C VAL A 600 -13.35 1.57 7.13
N ALA A 601 -12.45 0.73 6.61
CA ALA A 601 -12.63 -0.67 6.33
C ALA A 601 -11.38 -1.49 6.72
N PRO A 602 -10.89 -1.41 7.97
CA PRO A 602 -9.67 -2.09 8.40
C PRO A 602 -9.71 -3.62 8.20
N GLY A 603 -10.90 -4.23 8.08
CA GLY A 603 -11.02 -5.65 7.72
C GLY A 603 -10.49 -6.01 6.33
N ALA A 604 -10.24 -5.03 5.45
CA ALA A 604 -9.60 -5.22 4.16
C ALA A 604 -8.10 -5.58 4.26
N PHE A 605 -7.49 -5.39 5.43
CA PHE A 605 -6.09 -5.74 5.68
C PHE A 605 -5.97 -6.71 6.85
N ASN A 606 -5.04 -7.66 6.73
CA ASN A 606 -4.57 -8.46 7.84
C ASN A 606 -3.41 -7.72 8.51
N ASP A 607 -3.58 -7.43 9.80
CA ASP A 607 -2.64 -6.64 10.60
C ASP A 607 -1.50 -7.52 11.12
N VAL A 608 -0.28 -7.22 10.69
CA VAL A 608 0.92 -7.99 11.03
C VAL A 608 1.54 -7.37 12.28
N THR A 609 1.35 -8.03 13.41
CA THR A 609 1.74 -7.47 14.74
C THR A 609 2.95 -8.16 15.37
N ILE A 610 3.63 -9.04 14.62
CA ILE A 610 4.69 -9.91 15.14
C ILE A 610 5.93 -9.83 14.25
N GLY A 611 7.04 -9.35 14.83
CA GLY A 611 8.36 -9.37 14.21
C GLY A 611 9.01 -7.99 14.07
N ASN A 612 10.20 -7.95 13.47
CA ASN A 612 10.97 -6.73 13.28
C ASN A 612 11.87 -6.85 12.04
N ASN A 613 12.38 -5.73 11.54
CA ASN A 613 13.34 -5.68 10.44
C ASN A 613 14.74 -5.16 10.86
N MET A 614 15.09 -5.22 12.14
CA MET A 614 16.31 -4.57 12.66
C MET A 614 17.59 -5.18 12.08
N SER A 615 18.30 -4.41 11.27
CA SER A 615 19.51 -4.88 10.56
C SER A 615 20.59 -3.82 10.35
N SER A 616 20.42 -2.59 10.84
CA SER A 616 21.42 -1.52 10.65
C SER A 616 22.79 -1.86 11.26
N PHE A 617 23.85 -1.46 10.55
CA PHE A 617 25.23 -1.78 10.92
C PHE A 617 26.24 -0.78 10.34
N THR A 618 27.45 -0.79 10.89
CA THR A 618 28.62 -0.12 10.33
C THR A 618 29.64 -1.14 9.84
N VAL A 619 30.41 -0.79 8.81
CA VAL A 619 31.54 -1.62 8.34
C VAL A 619 32.66 -1.63 9.39
N GLY A 620 33.28 -2.79 9.55
CA GLY A 620 34.24 -3.11 10.63
C GLY A 620 33.54 -3.51 11.92
N GLY A 621 34.17 -4.37 12.73
CA GLY A 621 33.60 -4.77 14.01
C GLY A 621 33.94 -6.19 14.43
N ALA A 622 33.22 -6.69 15.44
CA ALA A 622 33.41 -8.02 16.00
C ALA A 622 32.50 -9.09 15.38
N TYR A 623 31.41 -8.68 14.71
CA TYR A 623 30.52 -9.58 14.00
C TYR A 623 30.97 -9.75 12.55
N THR A 624 30.50 -10.80 11.90
CA THR A 624 30.74 -11.05 10.47
C THR A 624 29.43 -11.36 9.76
N THR A 625 29.23 -10.83 8.56
CA THR A 625 28.08 -11.09 7.67
C THR A 625 28.60 -11.20 6.24
N GLY A 626 28.20 -12.22 5.46
CA GLY A 626 28.74 -12.40 4.10
C GLY A 626 30.28 -12.49 3.99
N GLY A 627 30.97 -12.71 5.12
CA GLY A 627 32.44 -12.61 5.21
C GLY A 627 32.99 -11.21 5.51
N GLU A 628 32.16 -10.15 5.47
CA GLU A 628 32.50 -8.78 5.84
C GLU A 628 32.45 -8.62 7.37
N SER A 629 33.39 -7.87 7.94
CA SER A 629 33.37 -7.56 9.37
C SER A 629 32.43 -6.39 9.61
N VAL A 630 31.51 -6.52 10.57
CA VAL A 630 30.49 -5.51 10.84
C VAL A 630 30.27 -5.28 12.33
N ASN A 631 29.71 -4.12 12.63
CA ASN A 631 29.28 -3.73 13.95
C ASN A 631 27.80 -3.31 13.88
N PRO A 632 26.87 -4.18 14.29
CA PRO A 632 25.44 -3.89 14.36
C PRO A 632 25.16 -2.67 15.23
N THR A 633 24.15 -1.88 14.88
CA THR A 633 23.72 -0.71 15.68
C THR A 633 22.36 -0.93 16.36
N ASN A 634 21.61 -1.95 15.94
CA ASN A 634 20.26 -2.32 16.41
C ASN A 634 19.19 -1.24 16.17
N PHE A 635 19.40 -0.29 15.26
CA PHE A 635 18.32 0.59 14.81
C PHE A 635 17.43 -0.12 13.79
N GLY A 636 16.12 0.09 13.88
CA GLY A 636 15.12 -0.48 13.00
C GLY A 636 13.75 -0.42 13.64
N TYR A 637 12.83 -1.22 13.12
CA TYR A 637 11.41 -1.09 13.42
C TYR A 637 10.79 -2.44 13.79
N GLU A 638 9.74 -2.37 14.61
CA GLU A 638 8.94 -3.53 15.04
C GLU A 638 7.53 -3.40 14.48
N ALA A 639 6.92 -4.54 14.20
CA ALA A 639 5.50 -4.64 13.88
C ALA A 639 4.64 -4.31 15.10
N GLY A 640 3.44 -3.77 14.88
CA GLY A 640 2.52 -3.35 15.93
C GLY A 640 1.08 -3.24 15.42
N GLU A 641 0.14 -2.87 16.28
CA GLU A 641 -1.26 -2.68 15.85
C GLU A 641 -1.39 -1.53 14.83
N GLY A 642 -2.06 -1.80 13.71
CA GLY A 642 -2.31 -0.81 12.66
C GLY A 642 -1.09 -0.56 11.77
N TYR A 643 -0.88 0.70 11.37
CA TYR A 643 0.24 1.01 10.49
C TYR A 643 1.58 0.92 11.22
N ASP A 644 2.52 0.17 10.66
CA ASP A 644 3.90 0.11 11.14
C ASP A 644 4.92 0.27 9.99
N TYR A 645 6.20 0.41 10.33
CA TYR A 645 7.28 0.65 9.37
C TYR A 645 7.92 -0.63 8.81
N VAL A 646 7.25 -1.78 8.93
CA VAL A 646 7.75 -3.08 8.44
C VAL A 646 6.73 -3.81 7.54
N SER A 647 5.45 -3.62 7.80
CA SER A 647 4.29 -4.19 7.10
C SER A 647 3.35 -3.13 6.52
N GLY A 648 3.52 -1.85 6.88
CA GLY A 648 2.67 -0.77 6.40
C GLY A 648 1.25 -0.94 6.94
N LEU A 649 0.25 -0.85 6.08
CA LEU A 649 -1.16 -1.11 6.42
C LEU A 649 -1.48 -2.60 6.64
N GLY A 650 -0.51 -3.50 6.41
CA GLY A 650 -0.69 -4.95 6.49
C GLY A 650 -0.81 -5.64 5.12
N THR A 651 -1.32 -6.87 5.12
CA THR A 651 -1.48 -7.70 3.91
C THR A 651 -2.93 -7.73 3.42
N PRO A 652 -3.22 -7.95 2.13
CA PRO A 652 -4.58 -7.78 1.62
C PRO A 652 -5.49 -8.97 1.97
N ASN A 653 -6.74 -8.67 2.31
CA ASN A 653 -7.86 -9.54 1.97
C ASN A 653 -8.46 -9.04 0.65
N GLY A 654 -8.16 -9.72 -0.46
CA GLY A 654 -8.42 -9.26 -1.82
C GLY A 654 -9.89 -8.91 -2.10
N VAL A 655 -10.83 -9.76 -1.67
CA VAL A 655 -12.28 -9.51 -1.81
C VAL A 655 -12.72 -8.30 -1.00
N LEU A 656 -12.32 -8.21 0.28
CA LEU A 656 -12.72 -7.09 1.13
C LEU A 656 -12.12 -5.77 0.65
N LEU A 657 -10.85 -5.80 0.21
CA LEU A 657 -10.19 -4.64 -0.39
C LEU A 657 -10.90 -4.20 -1.67
N ALA A 658 -11.27 -5.13 -2.56
CA ALA A 658 -12.00 -4.80 -3.78
C ALA A 658 -13.36 -4.16 -3.48
N ARG A 659 -14.14 -4.71 -2.54
CA ARG A 659 -15.44 -4.14 -2.10
C ARG A 659 -15.30 -2.75 -1.49
N ALA A 660 -14.27 -2.54 -0.67
CA ALA A 660 -14.01 -1.24 -0.08
C ALA A 660 -13.62 -0.22 -1.16
N LEU A 661 -12.70 -0.58 -2.06
CA LEU A 661 -12.26 0.31 -3.13
C LEU A 661 -13.38 0.67 -4.11
N THR A 662 -14.23 -0.28 -4.52
CA THR A 662 -15.39 0.04 -5.38
C THR A 662 -16.37 0.99 -4.67
N THR A 663 -16.64 0.76 -3.39
CA THR A 663 -17.50 1.64 -2.58
C THR A 663 -16.97 3.07 -2.54
N LEU A 664 -15.68 3.25 -2.22
CA LEU A 664 -15.05 4.57 -2.14
C LEU A 664 -14.99 5.25 -3.52
N ALA A 665 -14.64 4.50 -4.57
CA ALA A 665 -14.53 5.02 -5.93
C ALA A 665 -15.88 5.55 -6.46
N HIS A 666 -16.95 4.77 -6.30
CA HIS A 666 -18.30 5.21 -6.67
C HIS A 666 -18.76 6.40 -5.84
N SER A 667 -18.49 6.38 -4.52
CA SER A 667 -18.82 7.51 -3.65
C SER A 667 -18.13 8.80 -4.10
N GLN A 668 -16.83 8.78 -4.39
CA GLN A 668 -16.11 10.00 -4.78
C GLN A 668 -16.47 10.50 -6.18
N MET A 669 -16.79 9.61 -7.13
CA MET A 669 -17.11 10.03 -8.50
C MET A 669 -18.57 10.44 -8.69
N TYR A 670 -19.52 9.75 -8.06
CA TYR A 670 -20.95 9.94 -8.32
C TYR A 670 -21.70 10.62 -7.16
N PHE A 671 -21.09 10.67 -5.97
CA PHE A 671 -21.68 11.27 -4.78
C PHE A 671 -20.76 12.29 -4.07
N PRO A 672 -20.08 13.21 -4.79
CA PRO A 672 -19.14 14.15 -4.18
C PRO A 672 -19.80 15.15 -3.21
N ASP A 673 -21.13 15.31 -3.29
CA ASP A 673 -21.91 16.23 -2.47
C ASP A 673 -22.50 15.57 -1.21
N VAL A 674 -22.19 14.30 -0.94
CA VAL A 674 -22.61 13.64 0.32
C VAL A 674 -21.99 14.40 1.50
N PRO A 675 -22.81 14.87 2.46
CA PRO A 675 -22.30 15.65 3.56
C PRO A 675 -21.44 14.78 4.48
N ASN A 676 -20.32 15.33 4.94
CA ASN A 676 -19.52 14.73 6.00
C ASN A 676 -20.33 14.56 7.29
N VAL A 677 -19.94 13.61 8.15
CA VAL A 677 -20.53 13.53 9.50
C VAL A 677 -20.21 14.79 10.26
N LEU A 678 -18.94 15.17 10.32
CA LEU A 678 -18.45 16.40 10.90
C LEU A 678 -17.57 17.17 9.91
N ASP A 679 -17.73 18.49 9.87
CA ASP A 679 -16.86 19.40 9.14
C ASP A 679 -15.96 20.18 10.11
N ILE A 680 -14.83 20.68 9.58
CA ILE A 680 -13.98 21.63 10.30
C ILE A 680 -14.67 23.00 10.32
N GLY A 681 -15.00 23.49 11.51
CA GLY A 681 -15.62 24.79 11.74
C GLY A 681 -14.63 25.96 11.76
N ILE A 682 -15.07 27.10 12.31
CA ILE A 682 -14.18 28.26 12.52
C ILE A 682 -13.32 28.01 13.77
N GLY A 683 -12.01 27.84 13.59
CA GLY A 683 -11.07 27.51 14.67
C GLY A 683 -10.82 25.99 14.75
N PRO A 684 -10.44 25.44 15.93
CA PRO A 684 -10.20 24.01 16.09
C PRO A 684 -11.48 23.17 16.28
N ASN A 685 -12.67 23.78 16.13
CA ASN A 685 -13.93 23.16 16.52
C ASN A 685 -14.55 22.36 15.37
N TRP A 686 -14.99 21.14 15.66
CA TRP A 686 -15.81 20.34 14.76
C TRP A 686 -17.28 20.79 14.80
N ILE A 687 -17.96 20.69 13.67
CA ILE A 687 -19.38 21.02 13.53
C ILE A 687 -20.12 19.91 12.80
N SER A 688 -21.41 19.72 13.10
CA SER A 688 -22.26 18.79 12.36
C SER A 688 -22.37 19.19 10.89
N GLY A 689 -21.97 18.30 9.98
CA GLY A 689 -21.96 18.56 8.52
C GLY A 689 -23.36 18.55 7.89
N ALA A 690 -24.36 18.03 8.60
CA ALA A 690 -25.77 18.11 8.23
C ALA A 690 -26.66 18.29 9.47
N THR A 691 -27.97 18.50 9.26
CA THR A 691 -28.96 18.19 10.30
C THR A 691 -29.13 16.67 10.32
N GLN A 692 -28.81 16.03 11.44
CA GLN A 692 -28.70 14.57 11.51
C GLN A 692 -28.75 14.05 12.95
N SER A 693 -29.06 12.76 13.10
CA SER A 693 -28.87 12.02 14.34
C SER A 693 -27.45 11.42 14.38
N LEU A 694 -26.76 11.56 15.50
CA LEU A 694 -25.41 11.01 15.72
C LEU A 694 -25.38 10.09 16.96
N LEU A 695 -24.72 8.95 16.78
CA LEU A 695 -24.31 8.03 17.84
C LEU A 695 -22.97 8.50 18.42
N PHE A 696 -22.83 8.47 19.74
CA PHE A 696 -21.60 8.71 20.49
C PHE A 696 -21.26 7.40 21.22
N GLN A 697 -20.23 6.72 20.73
CA GLN A 697 -19.90 5.32 21.01
C GLN A 697 -18.57 5.23 21.77
N PRO A 698 -18.58 5.21 23.12
CA PRO A 698 -17.35 5.19 23.91
C PRO A 698 -16.69 3.81 23.96
N THR A 699 -15.39 3.77 23.73
CA THR A 699 -14.49 2.65 24.02
C THR A 699 -13.44 3.11 25.01
N LEU A 700 -13.46 2.59 26.24
CA LEU A 700 -12.59 3.06 27.33
C LEU A 700 -11.73 1.91 27.85
N THR A 701 -10.49 2.18 28.26
CA THR A 701 -9.60 1.18 28.87
C THR A 701 -9.61 1.21 30.41
N ALA A 702 -10.20 2.23 31.01
CA ALA A 702 -10.32 2.39 32.45
C ALA A 702 -11.62 3.15 32.82
N ASP A 703 -11.93 3.17 34.13
CA ASP A 703 -13.02 4.01 34.64
C ASP A 703 -12.72 5.49 34.36
N GLU A 704 -13.53 6.12 33.52
CA GLU A 704 -13.29 7.49 33.06
C GLU A 704 -14.60 8.27 32.86
N THR A 705 -14.52 9.59 33.04
CA THR A 705 -15.61 10.49 32.66
C THR A 705 -15.36 11.01 31.26
N TRP A 706 -16.33 10.82 30.37
CA TRP A 706 -16.33 11.45 29.06
C TRP A 706 -17.53 12.41 28.96
N SER A 707 -17.37 13.49 28.20
CA SER A 707 -18.42 14.49 28.03
C SER A 707 -18.53 14.91 26.58
N VAL A 708 -19.77 15.12 26.14
CA VAL A 708 -20.10 15.65 24.83
C VAL A 708 -20.67 17.05 25.00
N SER A 709 -20.10 18.04 24.34
CA SER A 709 -20.59 19.42 24.27
C SER A 709 -21.17 19.69 22.89
N LEU A 710 -22.49 19.90 22.84
CA LEU A 710 -23.26 20.12 21.62
C LEU A 710 -23.81 21.56 21.63
N GLY A 711 -23.35 22.40 20.70
CA GLY A 711 -23.78 23.81 20.62
C GLY A 711 -23.54 24.60 21.92
N GLY A 712 -22.53 24.22 22.71
CA GLY A 712 -22.18 24.80 24.01
C GLY A 712 -22.94 24.24 25.21
N SER A 713 -23.79 23.22 25.03
CA SER A 713 -24.43 22.47 26.12
C SER A 713 -23.73 21.13 26.31
N ALA A 714 -23.20 20.89 27.50
CA ALA A 714 -22.45 19.66 27.80
C ALA A 714 -23.31 18.63 28.56
N VAL A 715 -23.17 17.37 28.18
CA VAL A 715 -23.64 16.20 28.93
C VAL A 715 -22.42 15.33 29.27
N SER A 716 -22.34 14.87 30.51
CA SER A 716 -21.22 14.05 31.01
C SER A 716 -21.71 12.69 31.44
N PHE A 717 -20.90 11.67 31.16
CA PHE A 717 -21.17 10.27 31.44
C PHE A 717 -20.02 9.69 32.25
N SER A 718 -20.34 8.79 33.19
CA SER A 718 -19.33 7.94 33.82
C SER A 718 -19.30 6.63 33.04
N GLY A 719 -18.18 6.33 32.39
CA GLY A 719 -17.96 5.07 31.66
C GLY A 719 -17.01 4.15 32.42
N GLY A 720 -17.30 2.85 32.39
CA GLY A 720 -16.34 1.82 32.77
C GLY A 720 -15.54 1.36 31.56
N PRO A 721 -14.48 0.54 31.76
CA PRO A 721 -13.72 -0.02 30.65
C PRO A 721 -14.58 -0.95 29.80
N SER A 722 -14.39 -0.88 28.49
CA SER A 722 -14.92 -1.87 27.55
C SER A 722 -14.33 -3.25 27.85
N GLY A 723 -15.04 -4.29 27.44
CA GLY A 723 -14.53 -5.66 27.45
C GLY A 723 -13.26 -5.78 26.63
N ALA A 724 -12.32 -6.61 27.07
CA ALA A 724 -11.01 -6.76 26.44
C ALA A 724 -11.05 -7.19 24.95
N TYR A 725 -12.17 -7.77 24.51
CA TYR A 725 -12.42 -8.20 23.13
C TYR A 725 -13.77 -7.67 22.62
N ALA A 726 -14.19 -6.49 23.10
CA ALA A 726 -15.32 -5.80 22.51
C ALA A 726 -15.03 -5.60 21.03
N TRP A 727 -16.00 -5.89 20.17
CA TRP A 727 -15.73 -6.03 18.74
C TRP A 727 -15.21 -4.73 18.14
N THR A 728 -14.12 -4.81 17.39
CA THR A 728 -13.58 -3.67 16.64
C THR A 728 -14.26 -3.58 15.26
N ASN A 729 -14.08 -2.45 14.58
CA ASN A 729 -14.46 -2.29 13.18
C ASN A 729 -13.88 -3.44 12.32
N GLN A 730 -12.60 -3.77 12.54
CA GLN A 730 -11.91 -4.84 11.81
C GLN A 730 -12.58 -6.20 12.02
N PHE A 731 -12.79 -6.60 13.28
CA PHE A 731 -13.41 -7.90 13.59
C PHE A 731 -14.82 -8.00 13.03
N ALA A 732 -15.64 -6.95 13.18
CA ALA A 732 -16.99 -6.92 12.65
C ALA A 732 -17.02 -7.11 11.12
N GLN A 733 -16.15 -6.40 10.39
CA GLN A 733 -16.06 -6.48 8.93
C GLN A 733 -15.53 -7.84 8.44
N GLN A 734 -14.48 -8.38 9.08
CA GLN A 734 -13.95 -9.72 8.76
C GLN A 734 -14.96 -10.82 9.08
N SER A 735 -15.73 -10.66 10.16
CA SER A 735 -16.76 -11.63 10.54
C SER A 735 -17.90 -11.72 9.52
N LEU A 736 -18.04 -10.78 8.57
CA LEU A 736 -19.11 -10.82 7.56
C LEU A 736 -18.73 -11.62 6.30
N GLN A 737 -17.76 -12.52 6.39
CA GLN A 737 -17.36 -13.43 5.30
C GLN A 737 -17.84 -14.86 5.53
N ALA A 738 -18.29 -15.54 4.47
CA ALA A 738 -18.87 -16.89 4.58
C ALA A 738 -17.89 -17.95 5.13
N ASP A 739 -16.59 -17.75 4.93
CA ASP A 739 -15.49 -18.60 5.39
C ASP A 739 -15.00 -18.27 6.81
N PHE A 740 -15.49 -17.19 7.43
CA PHE A 740 -15.20 -16.85 8.82
C PHE A 740 -16.02 -17.74 9.78
N ALA A 741 -15.33 -18.50 10.61
CA ALA A 741 -15.93 -19.53 11.45
C ALA A 741 -16.88 -18.97 12.52
N ALA A 742 -18.05 -19.60 12.65
CA ALA A 742 -19.03 -19.29 13.69
C ALA A 742 -18.46 -19.50 15.11
N ASP A 743 -17.53 -20.44 15.29
CA ASP A 743 -16.92 -20.69 16.60
C ASP A 743 -16.02 -19.53 17.06
N LEU A 744 -15.37 -18.80 16.15
CA LEU A 744 -14.63 -17.58 16.50
C LEU A 744 -15.58 -16.44 16.90
N VAL A 745 -16.69 -16.30 16.17
CA VAL A 745 -17.73 -15.30 16.46
C VAL A 745 -18.31 -15.54 17.86
N THR A 746 -18.70 -16.78 18.16
CA THR A 746 -19.26 -17.13 19.48
C THR A 746 -18.22 -17.09 20.61
N MET A 747 -16.93 -17.24 20.31
CA MET A 747 -15.85 -17.13 21.29
C MET A 747 -15.70 -15.71 21.85
N PHE A 748 -15.93 -14.70 21.02
CA PHE A 748 -15.81 -13.28 21.39
C PHE A 748 -17.16 -12.59 21.60
N ASP A 749 -18.19 -13.35 21.98
CA ASP A 749 -19.51 -12.85 22.38
C ASP A 749 -19.51 -12.19 23.78
N ARG A 750 -20.43 -11.26 24.07
CA ARG A 750 -20.67 -10.64 25.40
C ARG A 750 -19.56 -9.77 25.97
N TYR A 751 -18.65 -9.31 25.13
CA TYR A 751 -17.69 -8.30 25.52
C TYR A 751 -18.31 -6.92 25.30
N ALA A 752 -18.84 -6.36 26.39
CA ALA A 752 -19.52 -5.08 26.38
C ALA A 752 -18.64 -3.93 25.85
N HIS A 753 -19.21 -3.08 25.02
CA HIS A 753 -18.75 -1.72 24.77
C HIS A 753 -19.15 -0.80 25.94
N GLY A 754 -19.03 0.51 25.73
CA GLY A 754 -19.62 1.49 26.63
C GLY A 754 -21.04 1.90 26.23
N GLN A 755 -21.73 2.57 27.15
CA GLN A 755 -23.09 3.06 26.92
C GLN A 755 -23.12 4.11 25.79
N VAL A 756 -23.84 3.80 24.73
CA VAL A 756 -24.05 4.72 23.59
C VAL A 756 -24.98 5.86 23.99
N TYR A 757 -24.60 7.08 23.64
CA TYR A 757 -25.48 8.25 23.68
C TYR A 757 -25.87 8.65 22.26
N GLN A 758 -27.13 9.02 22.03
CA GLN A 758 -27.58 9.47 20.72
C GLN A 758 -28.25 10.85 20.83
N ALA A 759 -27.90 11.75 19.92
CA ALA A 759 -28.46 13.09 19.87
C ALA A 759 -28.76 13.53 18.44
N GLU A 760 -29.79 14.35 18.29
CA GLU A 760 -30.08 15.06 17.05
C GLU A 760 -29.38 16.43 17.06
N LEU A 761 -28.68 16.74 15.98
CA LEU A 761 -27.95 17.98 15.81
C LEU A 761 -28.45 18.70 14.56
N ALA A 762 -28.60 20.02 14.66
CA ALA A 762 -28.78 20.86 13.48
C ALA A 762 -27.44 21.04 12.75
N TYR A 763 -27.49 21.29 11.44
CA TYR A 763 -26.31 21.74 10.67
C TYR A 763 -25.57 22.89 11.37
N ASN A 764 -24.23 22.86 11.33
CA ASN A 764 -23.34 23.81 12.01
C ASN A 764 -23.38 23.79 13.55
N THR A 765 -24.03 22.81 14.18
CA THR A 765 -23.92 22.64 15.64
C THR A 765 -22.51 22.20 15.99
N SER A 766 -21.84 22.90 16.91
CA SER A 766 -20.50 22.53 17.38
C SER A 766 -20.53 21.19 18.13
N VAL A 767 -19.55 20.34 17.87
CA VAL A 767 -19.37 19.03 18.50
C VAL A 767 -17.98 18.99 19.13
N GLU A 768 -17.94 18.79 20.44
CA GLU A 768 -16.71 18.64 21.20
C GLU A 768 -16.84 17.42 22.11
N VAL A 769 -15.82 16.57 22.13
CA VAL A 769 -15.70 15.45 23.07
C VAL A 769 -14.50 15.67 23.97
N THR A 770 -14.70 15.45 25.27
CA THR A 770 -13.64 15.51 26.28
C THR A 770 -13.61 14.22 27.08
N MET A 771 -12.43 13.77 27.47
CA MET A 771 -12.23 12.59 28.34
C MET A 771 -11.35 12.99 29.51
N GLY A 772 -11.72 12.59 30.73
CA GLY A 772 -11.00 13.00 31.94
C GLY A 772 -11.01 14.52 32.18
N GLY A 773 -11.81 15.28 31.42
CA GLY A 773 -11.80 16.74 31.40
C GLY A 773 -10.74 17.37 30.48
N THR A 774 -10.04 16.58 29.67
CA THR A 774 -9.10 17.03 28.63
C THR A 774 -9.74 16.96 27.25
N GLU A 775 -9.27 17.81 26.34
CA GLU A 775 -9.61 17.73 24.92
C GLU A 775 -9.10 16.41 24.34
N THR A 776 -9.75 15.96 23.28
CA THR A 776 -9.40 14.76 22.52
C THR A 776 -8.79 15.18 21.18
N ASP A 777 -7.99 14.29 20.58
CA ASP A 777 -7.53 14.40 19.21
C ASP A 777 -8.48 13.63 18.27
N GLN A 778 -8.44 13.93 16.97
CA GLN A 778 -9.28 13.26 15.97
C GLN A 778 -8.42 12.70 14.84
N PRO A 779 -7.60 11.67 15.14
CA PRO A 779 -6.82 11.00 14.09
C PRO A 779 -7.77 10.50 13.00
N GLN A 780 -7.32 10.51 11.74
CA GLN A 780 -8.07 9.97 10.60
C GLN A 780 -9.40 10.65 10.28
N ALA A 781 -9.84 11.68 11.00
CA ALA A 781 -11.15 12.31 10.78
C ALA A 781 -11.36 12.84 9.36
N LEU A 782 -10.29 13.32 8.71
CA LEU A 782 -10.34 13.76 7.31
C LEU A 782 -10.57 12.59 6.33
N LEU A 783 -10.22 11.37 6.73
CA LEU A 783 -10.40 10.15 5.95
C LEU A 783 -11.74 9.47 6.25
N THR A 784 -12.24 9.54 7.49
CA THR A 784 -13.42 8.79 7.94
C THR A 784 -14.72 9.59 7.94
N SER A 785 -14.67 10.92 8.16
CA SER A 785 -15.86 11.78 8.23
C SER A 785 -16.75 11.73 6.96
N PRO A 786 -16.18 11.68 5.73
CA PRO A 786 -17.00 11.50 4.53
C PRO A 786 -17.75 10.16 4.48
N TYR A 787 -17.29 9.15 5.23
CA TYR A 787 -17.80 7.77 5.19
C TYR A 787 -18.50 7.34 6.48
N GLY A 788 -19.03 8.31 7.23
CA GLY A 788 -20.07 8.02 8.22
C GLY A 788 -19.63 7.99 9.68
N PHE A 789 -18.37 8.28 10.01
CA PHE A 789 -17.92 8.40 11.40
C PHE A 789 -16.65 9.25 11.60
N VAL A 790 -16.41 9.67 12.85
CA VAL A 790 -15.18 10.34 13.32
C VAL A 790 -14.83 9.82 14.70
N ASP A 791 -13.57 9.43 14.93
CA ASP A 791 -13.09 9.03 16.25
C ASP A 791 -12.49 10.22 17.01
N PHE A 792 -12.93 10.41 18.25
CA PHE A 792 -12.33 11.33 19.21
C PHE A 792 -11.52 10.51 20.21
N VAL A 793 -10.21 10.67 20.23
CA VAL A 793 -9.26 9.84 20.97
C VAL A 793 -8.61 10.64 22.09
N SER A 794 -8.47 10.03 23.28
CA SER A 794 -7.84 10.66 24.43
C SER A 794 -6.36 10.99 24.19
N ASP A 795 -5.82 11.93 24.97
CA ASP A 795 -4.38 12.14 25.06
C ASP A 795 -3.71 10.81 25.48
N GLY A 796 -2.77 10.32 24.65
CA GLY A 796 -2.13 9.01 24.83
C GLY A 796 -2.77 7.82 24.10
N GLY A 797 -3.96 7.95 23.51
CA GLY A 797 -4.55 6.91 22.66
C GLY A 797 -5.36 5.82 23.36
N ASP A 798 -5.44 5.84 24.70
CA ASP A 798 -6.00 4.74 25.50
C ASP A 798 -7.53 4.70 25.57
N GLY A 799 -8.24 5.71 25.08
CA GLY A 799 -9.71 5.75 25.06
C GLY A 799 -10.25 6.53 23.86
N SER A 800 -11.41 6.14 23.36
CA SER A 800 -12.05 6.78 22.20
C SER A 800 -13.57 6.93 22.35
N VAL A 801 -14.13 7.92 21.67
CA VAL A 801 -15.58 8.06 21.44
C VAL A 801 -15.76 8.24 19.95
N GLN A 802 -16.34 7.24 19.31
CA GLN A 802 -16.69 7.33 17.90
C GLN A 802 -18.01 8.10 17.77
N VAL A 803 -18.03 9.10 16.89
CA VAL A 803 -19.22 9.86 16.50
C VAL A 803 -19.65 9.39 15.14
N ALA A 804 -20.79 8.69 15.03
CA ALA A 804 -21.18 8.01 13.80
C ALA A 804 -22.66 8.17 13.43
N ARG A 805 -22.96 7.90 12.16
CA ARG A 805 -24.34 7.88 11.65
C ARG A 805 -25.04 6.54 11.95
N PRO A 806 -26.32 6.57 12.34
CA PRO A 806 -27.18 5.39 12.42
C PRO A 806 -27.87 5.04 11.09
N VAL A 807 -27.58 5.78 10.01
CA VAL A 807 -28.23 5.70 8.70
C VAL A 807 -27.17 5.51 7.61
N ALA A 808 -27.44 4.62 6.66
CA ALA A 808 -26.64 4.47 5.46
C ALA A 808 -27.07 5.49 4.40
N ILE A 809 -26.13 5.99 3.61
CA ILE A 809 -26.42 6.73 2.38
C ILE A 809 -26.10 5.79 1.22
N ALA A 810 -27.08 5.53 0.36
CA ALA A 810 -26.93 4.58 -0.74
C ALA A 810 -26.07 5.17 -1.87
N THR A 811 -24.75 5.02 -1.74
CA THR A 811 -23.78 5.37 -2.79
C THR A 811 -23.69 4.23 -3.81
N THR A 812 -24.77 4.06 -4.59
CA THR A 812 -24.91 2.99 -5.59
C THR A 812 -23.91 3.10 -6.73
N ALA A 813 -23.56 1.96 -7.35
CA ALA A 813 -22.69 1.97 -8.52
C ALA A 813 -23.23 2.92 -9.62
N LEU A 814 -22.36 3.79 -10.15
CA LEU A 814 -22.68 4.80 -11.17
C LEU A 814 -23.76 5.83 -10.76
N GLY A 815 -24.14 5.89 -9.49
CA GLY A 815 -25.27 6.68 -9.02
C GLY A 815 -26.61 6.19 -9.59
N ALA A 816 -26.74 4.90 -9.86
CA ALA A 816 -27.91 4.32 -10.48
C ALA A 816 -29.06 4.12 -9.48
N ASP A 817 -30.29 4.22 -10.01
CA ASP A 817 -31.55 3.94 -9.32
C ASP A 817 -31.99 2.48 -9.54
N ASP A 818 -32.99 2.01 -8.79
CA ASP A 818 -33.54 0.65 -8.87
C ASP A 818 -32.49 -0.48 -8.73
N GLN A 819 -31.51 -0.31 -7.83
CA GLN A 819 -30.44 -1.28 -7.61
C GLN A 819 -30.82 -2.36 -6.58
N ASP A 820 -30.27 -3.55 -6.79
CA ASP A 820 -30.26 -4.61 -5.78
C ASP A 820 -29.04 -4.41 -4.87
N VAL A 821 -29.21 -4.47 -3.56
CA VAL A 821 -28.18 -4.17 -2.56
C VAL A 821 -27.92 -5.41 -1.72
N VAL A 822 -26.66 -5.82 -1.63
CA VAL A 822 -26.26 -6.98 -0.83
C VAL A 822 -26.36 -6.62 0.64
N VAL A 823 -27.02 -7.49 1.40
CA VAL A 823 -27.10 -7.45 2.85
C VAL A 823 -26.34 -8.66 3.40
N ARG A 824 -25.23 -8.41 4.09
CA ARG A 824 -24.45 -9.44 4.78
C ARG A 824 -24.78 -9.38 6.26
N MET A 825 -25.00 -10.54 6.88
CA MET A 825 -25.38 -10.61 8.28
C MET A 825 -24.62 -11.71 9.02
N ARG A 826 -24.29 -11.41 10.27
CA ARG A 826 -23.72 -12.35 11.23
C ARG A 826 -24.51 -12.25 12.53
N GLN A 827 -25.18 -13.30 12.93
CA GLN A 827 -25.95 -13.32 14.19
C GLN A 827 -25.19 -14.09 15.26
N ASN A 828 -24.86 -13.45 16.37
CA ASN A 828 -24.31 -14.10 17.55
C ASN A 828 -25.39 -14.37 18.63
N GLY A 829 -26.36 -13.47 18.72
CA GLY A 829 -27.40 -13.48 19.74
C GLY A 829 -28.21 -14.79 19.76
N MET A 830 -28.61 -15.23 20.95
CA MET A 830 -29.31 -16.50 21.15
C MET A 830 -30.82 -16.42 20.87
N ASN A 831 -31.37 -15.21 20.72
CA ASN A 831 -32.80 -15.02 20.45
C ASN A 831 -33.12 -15.20 18.97
N ASP A 832 -34.39 -15.51 18.66
CA ASP A 832 -34.89 -15.39 17.29
C ASP A 832 -34.97 -13.90 16.96
N ILE A 833 -34.18 -13.46 15.98
CA ILE A 833 -34.13 -12.05 15.56
C ILE A 833 -34.46 -11.89 14.08
N SER A 834 -34.95 -10.72 13.71
CA SER A 834 -35.10 -10.33 12.32
C SER A 834 -34.86 -8.84 12.13
N VAL A 835 -34.27 -8.46 11.00
CA VAL A 835 -34.00 -7.06 10.64
C VAL A 835 -34.91 -6.62 9.48
N LEU A 836 -35.28 -5.35 9.47
CA LEU A 836 -36.02 -4.68 8.40
C LEU A 836 -35.30 -3.38 8.06
N PHE A 837 -35.11 -3.14 6.76
CA PHE A 837 -34.53 -1.92 6.20
C PHE A 837 -35.63 -1.02 5.64
N TYR A 838 -35.51 0.29 5.85
CA TYR A 838 -36.52 1.26 5.40
C TYR A 838 -35.90 2.60 5.03
N GLU A 839 -36.49 3.26 4.05
CA GLU A 839 -36.10 4.60 3.61
C GLU A 839 -36.58 5.68 4.61
N VAL A 840 -35.74 6.67 4.89
CA VAL A 840 -36.07 7.88 5.65
C VAL A 840 -35.92 9.14 4.79
N ASP A 841 -36.65 10.19 5.13
CA ASP A 841 -36.64 11.44 4.36
C ASP A 841 -35.40 12.32 4.66
N ASP A 842 -34.77 12.11 5.82
CA ASP A 842 -33.59 12.85 6.27
C ASP A 842 -32.68 12.04 7.22
N LEU A 843 -31.49 12.58 7.50
CA LEU A 843 -30.50 11.97 8.40
C LEU A 843 -30.90 12.01 9.89
N SER A 844 -31.99 12.69 10.25
CA SER A 844 -32.58 12.64 11.59
C SER A 844 -33.58 11.48 11.74
N GLY A 845 -34.01 10.87 10.62
CA GLY A 845 -34.87 9.70 10.59
C GLY A 845 -36.34 9.98 10.36
N ALA A 846 -36.73 11.20 9.95
CA ALA A 846 -38.13 11.51 9.72
C ALA A 846 -38.72 10.72 8.55
N ILE A 847 -40.00 10.32 8.63
CA ILE A 847 -40.72 9.67 7.52
C ILE A 847 -42.08 10.31 7.33
N GLY A 848 -42.31 10.93 6.18
CA GLY A 848 -43.54 11.65 5.85
C GLY A 848 -43.85 12.77 6.85
N GLY A 849 -42.81 13.38 7.44
CA GLY A 849 -42.92 14.39 8.50
C GLY A 849 -43.32 13.84 9.87
N VAL A 850 -43.10 12.55 10.13
CA VAL A 850 -43.23 11.92 11.45
C VAL A 850 -41.83 11.61 11.97
N ASP A 851 -41.47 12.20 13.10
CA ASP A 851 -40.13 12.03 13.69
C ASP A 851 -40.02 10.71 14.47
N PRO A 852 -38.81 10.15 14.63
CA PRO A 852 -38.60 8.97 15.48
C PRO A 852 -39.16 9.17 16.90
N GLY A 853 -39.97 8.20 17.36
CA GLY A 853 -40.65 8.27 18.67
C GLY A 853 -42.02 8.91 18.66
N GLU A 854 -42.42 9.55 17.57
CA GLU A 854 -43.78 10.08 17.43
C GLU A 854 -44.82 8.99 17.15
N ALA A 855 -46.07 9.29 17.52
CA ALA A 855 -47.18 8.40 17.27
C ALA A 855 -47.41 8.21 15.76
N GLY A 856 -47.26 6.97 15.28
CA GLY A 856 -47.41 6.63 13.87
C GLY A 856 -46.10 6.27 13.17
N TYR A 857 -44.94 6.51 13.82
CA TYR A 857 -43.63 6.22 13.25
C TYR A 857 -43.48 4.76 12.78
N ALA A 858 -43.88 3.78 13.60
CA ALA A 858 -43.87 2.36 13.23
C ALA A 858 -44.70 2.03 11.96
N ALA A 859 -45.82 2.74 11.75
CA ALA A 859 -46.63 2.57 10.56
C ALA A 859 -46.00 3.25 9.33
N ALA A 860 -45.28 4.35 9.54
CA ALA A 860 -44.50 5.01 8.50
C ALA A 860 -43.33 4.14 8.04
N VAL A 861 -42.58 3.55 8.98
CA VAL A 861 -41.52 2.55 8.71
C VAL A 861 -42.05 1.39 7.87
N ALA A 862 -43.15 0.77 8.27
CA ALA A 862 -43.74 -0.33 7.51
C ALA A 862 -44.19 0.06 6.09
N GLY A 863 -44.46 1.34 5.84
CA GLY A 863 -44.84 1.87 4.53
C GLY A 863 -43.65 2.17 3.60
N ARG A 864 -42.43 2.26 4.14
CA ARG A 864 -41.17 2.55 3.45
C ARG A 864 -40.17 1.37 3.49
N ALA A 865 -40.63 0.20 3.93
CA ALA A 865 -39.75 -0.96 4.07
C ALA A 865 -39.31 -1.49 2.69
N TYR A 866 -38.01 -1.68 2.51
CA TYR A 866 -37.47 -2.38 1.36
C TYR A 866 -37.87 -3.86 1.41
N GLN A 867 -37.94 -4.47 0.23
CA GLN A 867 -38.25 -5.88 0.08
C GLN A 867 -37.01 -6.62 -0.38
N THR A 868 -36.89 -7.88 0.02
CA THR A 868 -36.00 -8.83 -0.65
C THR A 868 -36.55 -9.21 -2.02
N GLY A 869 -35.73 -9.82 -2.89
CA GLY A 869 -36.21 -10.39 -4.15
C GLY A 869 -37.36 -11.41 -4.00
N GLY A 870 -37.50 -12.03 -2.81
CA GLY A 870 -38.61 -12.91 -2.44
C GLY A 870 -39.87 -12.19 -1.92
N GLY A 871 -39.85 -10.87 -1.80
CA GLY A 871 -40.95 -10.04 -1.30
C GLY A 871 -41.07 -9.96 0.23
N ALA A 872 -40.10 -10.51 0.98
CA ALA A 872 -40.06 -10.38 2.43
C ALA A 872 -39.47 -9.03 2.84
N THR A 873 -40.05 -8.37 3.85
CA THR A 873 -39.53 -7.11 4.43
C THR A 873 -38.77 -7.32 5.74
N TRP A 874 -39.02 -8.45 6.41
CA TRP A 874 -38.28 -8.88 7.59
C TRP A 874 -37.38 -10.04 7.20
N ILE A 875 -36.11 -9.91 7.52
CA ILE A 875 -35.07 -10.87 7.18
C ILE A 875 -34.60 -11.51 8.48
N ALA A 876 -34.75 -12.83 8.61
CA ALA A 876 -34.34 -13.55 9.81
C ALA A 876 -32.82 -13.72 9.85
N GLY A 877 -32.24 -13.62 11.05
CA GLY A 877 -30.87 -14.08 11.27
C GLY A 877 -30.82 -15.60 11.46
N GLU A 878 -29.64 -16.19 11.28
CA GLU A 878 -29.42 -17.64 11.33
C GLU A 878 -29.01 -18.17 12.72
N GLY A 879 -28.70 -17.28 13.68
CA GLY A 879 -28.29 -17.62 15.05
C GLY A 879 -26.87 -18.18 15.20
N TYR A 880 -26.35 -18.22 16.43
CA TYR A 880 -25.14 -18.98 16.82
C TYR A 880 -23.90 -18.78 15.93
N GLY A 881 -23.54 -17.51 15.67
CA GLY A 881 -22.40 -17.11 14.87
C GLY A 881 -22.52 -17.41 13.37
N GLN A 882 -23.70 -17.80 12.88
CA GLN A 882 -23.87 -18.16 11.47
C GLN A 882 -23.93 -16.93 10.56
N TYR A 883 -23.30 -17.09 9.40
CA TYR A 883 -23.33 -16.13 8.30
C TYR A 883 -24.61 -16.27 7.49
N SER A 884 -25.13 -15.16 6.97
CA SER A 884 -26.14 -15.16 5.93
C SER A 884 -25.97 -13.96 4.99
N GLN A 885 -26.45 -14.13 3.77
CA GLN A 885 -26.48 -13.09 2.75
C GLN A 885 -27.84 -13.09 2.04
N THR A 886 -28.35 -11.91 1.74
CA THR A 886 -29.54 -11.69 0.91
C THR A 886 -29.38 -10.37 0.16
N GLU A 887 -30.33 -10.04 -0.70
CA GLU A 887 -30.43 -8.72 -1.32
C GLU A 887 -31.74 -8.04 -0.94
N ILE A 888 -31.70 -6.71 -0.78
CA ILE A 888 -32.88 -5.85 -0.85
C ILE A 888 -32.93 -5.20 -2.24
N VAL A 889 -34.13 -4.98 -2.77
CA VAL A 889 -34.33 -4.54 -4.16
C VAL A 889 -34.96 -3.16 -4.23
N GLY A 890 -34.71 -2.45 -5.33
CA GLY A 890 -35.32 -1.15 -5.62
C GLY A 890 -34.76 -0.02 -4.75
N VAL A 891 -33.45 -0.05 -4.48
CA VAL A 891 -32.73 1.03 -3.80
C VAL A 891 -32.28 2.06 -4.84
N ASP A 892 -32.62 3.32 -4.61
CA ASP A 892 -32.25 4.42 -5.48
C ASP A 892 -30.94 5.09 -5.04
N GLY A 893 -30.25 5.72 -5.98
CA GLY A 893 -29.00 6.42 -5.71
C GLY A 893 -29.23 7.61 -4.76
N GLY A 894 -28.58 7.60 -3.60
CA GLY A 894 -28.70 8.63 -2.58
C GLY A 894 -29.82 8.40 -1.56
N ASP A 895 -30.52 7.26 -1.62
CA ASP A 895 -31.46 6.85 -0.58
C ASP A 895 -30.81 6.87 0.81
N LEU A 896 -31.60 7.31 1.80
CA LEU A 896 -31.20 7.27 3.20
C LEU A 896 -31.85 6.04 3.84
N ILE A 897 -31.05 5.05 4.19
CA ILE A 897 -31.55 3.74 4.65
C ILE A 897 -31.28 3.58 6.13
N ALA A 898 -32.36 3.47 6.90
CA ALA A 898 -32.34 3.11 8.31
C ALA A 898 -32.82 1.65 8.50
N MET A 899 -32.69 1.16 9.73
CA MET A 899 -32.99 -0.24 10.05
C MET A 899 -33.71 -0.39 11.39
N SER A 900 -34.46 -1.48 11.51
CA SER A 900 -35.13 -1.91 12.74
C SER A 900 -34.92 -3.40 12.99
N LEU A 901 -34.72 -3.76 14.25
CA LEU A 901 -34.56 -5.13 14.71
C LEU A 901 -35.81 -5.56 15.47
N THR A 902 -36.26 -6.81 15.32
CA THR A 902 -37.19 -7.45 16.25
C THR A 902 -36.50 -8.60 16.95
N SER A 903 -36.60 -8.63 18.28
CA SER A 903 -36.12 -9.71 19.15
C SER A 903 -37.03 -9.79 20.39
N GLY A 904 -37.28 -11.00 20.90
CA GLY A 904 -38.00 -11.18 22.17
C GLY A 904 -39.43 -10.60 22.25
N GLY A 905 -40.07 -10.30 21.10
CA GLY A 905 -41.38 -9.62 21.05
C GLY A 905 -41.31 -8.09 21.15
N HIS A 906 -40.10 -7.52 21.11
CA HIS A 906 -39.82 -6.10 21.02
C HIS A 906 -39.37 -5.71 19.61
N THR A 907 -39.44 -4.42 19.30
CA THR A 907 -38.91 -3.84 18.06
C THR A 907 -38.06 -2.64 18.45
N TYR A 908 -36.82 -2.64 18.01
CA TYR A 908 -35.82 -1.60 18.22
C TYR A 908 -35.53 -0.92 16.88
N TYR A 909 -35.39 0.40 16.90
CA TYR A 909 -35.08 1.22 15.73
C TYR A 909 -33.67 1.78 15.87
N ALA A 910 -33.05 2.11 14.73
CA ALA A 910 -31.75 2.80 14.66
C ALA A 910 -31.71 4.15 15.42
N PHE A 911 -32.88 4.72 15.74
CA PHE A 911 -33.03 5.98 16.46
C PHE A 911 -33.56 5.73 17.87
N ALA A 912 -32.73 6.02 18.88
CA ALA A 912 -33.05 5.83 20.28
C ALA A 912 -34.36 6.52 20.71
N ALA A 913 -34.70 7.67 20.11
CA ALA A 913 -35.95 8.37 20.38
C ALA A 913 -37.21 7.52 20.11
N ALA A 914 -37.11 6.52 19.22
CA ALA A 914 -38.18 5.56 18.91
C ALA A 914 -38.17 4.31 19.80
N ASN A 915 -37.17 4.15 20.67
CA ASN A 915 -36.99 2.99 21.54
C ASN A 915 -37.47 3.28 22.98
N GLU A 916 -37.34 2.28 23.85
CA GLU A 916 -37.66 2.42 25.25
C GLU A 916 -36.79 3.45 25.97
N GLN A 917 -37.27 3.89 27.13
CA GLN A 917 -36.52 4.74 28.04
C GLN A 917 -36.15 4.00 29.32
N VAL A 918 -34.88 4.11 29.70
CA VAL A 918 -34.34 3.69 30.99
C VAL A 918 -33.87 4.94 31.73
N ASP A 919 -34.36 5.15 32.95
CA ASP A 919 -34.05 6.34 33.76
C ASP A 919 -34.25 7.70 33.05
N GLY A 920 -35.22 7.74 32.11
CA GLY A 920 -35.57 8.93 31.35
C GLY A 920 -34.66 9.21 30.15
N GLN A 921 -33.73 8.31 29.83
CA GLN A 921 -32.92 8.34 28.61
C GLN A 921 -33.40 7.27 27.64
N SER A 922 -33.53 7.64 26.38
CA SER A 922 -33.82 6.73 25.28
C SER A 922 -32.64 5.78 25.05
N VAL A 923 -32.92 4.50 24.84
CA VAL A 923 -31.88 3.47 24.64
C VAL A 923 -31.50 3.36 23.16
N ALA A 924 -30.21 3.49 22.87
CA ALA A 924 -29.65 3.18 21.56
C ALA A 924 -29.31 1.69 21.50
N HIS A 925 -29.74 1.02 20.43
CA HIS A 925 -29.51 -0.41 20.18
C HIS A 925 -28.54 -0.66 19.03
N LEU A 926 -27.92 0.39 18.50
CA LEU A 926 -27.10 0.34 17.30
C LEU A 926 -25.70 0.85 17.58
N TRP A 927 -24.71 0.16 17.04
CA TRP A 927 -23.30 0.53 17.02
C TRP A 927 -22.81 0.58 15.58
N ASN A 928 -22.07 1.61 15.18
CA ASN A 928 -21.46 1.71 13.86
C ASN A 928 -20.05 1.06 13.87
N TYR A 929 -19.74 0.23 12.87
CA TYR A 929 -18.46 -0.45 12.69
C TYR A 929 -17.71 -0.03 11.41
N GLY A 930 -18.05 1.11 10.81
CA GLY A 930 -17.46 1.61 9.56
C GLY A 930 -17.97 0.90 8.29
N LEU A 931 -17.72 1.52 7.12
CA LEU A 931 -18.09 1.01 5.78
C LEU A 931 -19.50 0.39 5.71
N ASN A 932 -20.52 1.16 6.10
CA ASN A 932 -21.92 0.72 6.13
C ASN A 932 -22.15 -0.59 6.91
N THR A 933 -21.43 -0.78 8.01
CA THR A 933 -21.55 -1.93 8.91
C THR A 933 -22.08 -1.47 10.26
N TRP A 934 -23.09 -2.17 10.79
CA TRP A 934 -23.68 -1.89 12.10
C TRP A 934 -23.90 -3.14 12.92
N GLY A 935 -23.67 -3.02 14.22
CA GLY A 935 -23.98 -4.01 15.24
C GLY A 935 -25.23 -3.67 16.03
N TRP A 936 -25.99 -4.68 16.43
CA TRP A 936 -27.21 -4.55 17.21
C TRP A 936 -27.08 -5.17 18.59
N GLU A 937 -27.74 -4.52 19.56
CA GLU A 937 -28.08 -5.05 20.88
C GLU A 937 -29.54 -5.50 20.87
N ASP A 938 -29.80 -6.78 21.20
CA ASP A 938 -31.10 -7.42 21.01
C ASP A 938 -32.01 -7.43 22.25
N LEU A 939 -31.51 -6.99 23.42
CA LEU A 939 -32.25 -7.05 24.68
C LEU A 939 -32.84 -5.71 25.12
N TYR A 940 -34.08 -5.76 25.62
CA TYR A 940 -34.79 -4.59 26.17
C TYR A 940 -34.02 -3.96 27.34
N GLY A 941 -33.88 -2.63 27.31
CA GLY A 941 -33.17 -1.83 28.29
C GLY A 941 -31.67 -1.70 28.03
N GLY A 942 -31.20 -2.11 26.85
CA GLY A 942 -29.79 -1.99 26.41
C GLY A 942 -28.90 -3.16 26.82
N GLY A 943 -29.50 -4.30 27.19
CA GLY A 943 -28.85 -5.60 27.41
C GLY A 943 -27.46 -5.63 28.06
N ASP A 944 -26.56 -6.40 27.44
CA ASP A 944 -25.17 -6.56 27.88
C ASP A 944 -24.18 -5.67 27.12
N GLN A 945 -24.67 -4.85 26.18
CA GLN A 945 -23.97 -3.76 25.51
C GLN A 945 -22.81 -4.23 24.62
N ASP A 946 -22.82 -5.46 24.13
CA ASP A 946 -21.78 -5.95 23.22
C ASP A 946 -22.03 -5.57 21.75
N PHE A 947 -23.26 -5.19 21.41
CA PHE A 947 -23.72 -4.80 20.07
C PHE A 947 -23.27 -5.77 18.97
N ASN A 948 -23.17 -7.06 19.26
CA ASN A 948 -22.80 -8.08 18.28
C ASN A 948 -23.84 -9.21 18.16
N ASP A 949 -25.01 -9.06 18.78
CA ASP A 949 -26.14 -9.99 18.63
C ASP A 949 -26.51 -10.17 17.16
N LEU A 950 -26.52 -9.07 16.39
CA LEU A 950 -26.58 -9.07 14.94
C LEU A 950 -25.67 -7.99 14.37
N VAL A 951 -24.72 -8.40 13.56
CA VAL A 951 -23.93 -7.51 12.71
C VAL A 951 -24.48 -7.56 11.30
N VAL A 952 -24.65 -6.39 10.68
CA VAL A 952 -25.22 -6.21 9.35
C VAL A 952 -24.33 -5.27 8.54
N GLN A 953 -24.10 -5.58 7.28
CA GLN A 953 -23.51 -4.66 6.31
C GLN A 953 -24.43 -4.48 5.10
N LEU A 954 -24.54 -3.24 4.63
CA LEU A 954 -25.13 -2.88 3.34
C LEU A 954 -24.04 -2.59 2.33
N ASP A 955 -24.05 -3.30 1.20
CA ASP A 955 -23.10 -3.12 0.10
C ASP A 955 -23.83 -2.75 -1.18
N PHE A 956 -23.60 -1.50 -1.60
CA PHE A 956 -24.28 -0.83 -2.70
C PHE A 956 -23.62 -1.04 -4.06
N THR A 957 -22.51 -1.79 -4.13
CA THR A 957 -21.69 -1.89 -5.35
C THR A 957 -21.44 -3.31 -5.81
N SER A 958 -21.48 -4.31 -4.93
CA SER A 958 -21.12 -5.69 -5.28
C SER A 958 -21.99 -6.35 -6.35
N THR A 959 -23.25 -5.96 -6.47
CA THR A 959 -24.22 -6.44 -7.47
C THR A 959 -24.05 -5.80 -8.85
N ALA A 960 -23.18 -4.79 -8.99
CA ALA A 960 -22.97 -4.13 -10.26
C ALA A 960 -22.14 -4.99 -11.23
N GLY A 961 -22.37 -4.78 -12.53
CA GLY A 961 -21.64 -5.44 -13.60
C GLY A 961 -21.93 -6.95 -13.67
N ALA A 962 -20.88 -7.76 -13.61
CA ALA A 962 -20.91 -9.21 -13.63
C ALA A 962 -20.99 -9.84 -12.22
N GLU A 963 -21.22 -9.04 -11.18
CA GLU A 963 -21.43 -9.50 -9.80
C GLU A 963 -20.21 -10.25 -9.20
N TYR A 964 -18.99 -9.88 -9.62
CA TYR A 964 -17.74 -10.52 -9.15
C TYR A 964 -17.52 -10.46 -7.63
N LEU A 965 -18.21 -9.54 -6.94
CA LEU A 965 -18.02 -9.26 -5.51
C LEU A 965 -19.19 -9.71 -4.62
N VAL A 966 -20.21 -10.35 -5.16
CA VAL A 966 -21.39 -10.81 -4.38
C VAL A 966 -21.02 -11.85 -3.35
#